data_AF-A0A2P5AKT4-F1
#
_entry.id   AF-A0A2P5AKT4-F1
#
_cell.length_a   1.000
_cell.length_b   1.000
_cell.length_c   1.000
_cell.angle_alpha   90.00
_cell.angle_beta   90.00
_cell.angle_gamma   90.00
#
_symmetry.space_group_name_H-M   'P 1'
#
loop_
_entity.id
_entity.type
_entity.pdbx_description
1 polymer ?
#
loop_
_entity_poly.entity_id
_entity_poly.type
_entity_poly.pdbx_seq_one_letter_code
_entity_poly.pdbx_strand_id
1 'polypeptide(L)'
;MGFACDYSWYNLQVTYQTDLFLDKNKDYVVAEHQALLSASKCSFVSGLFPLLAEDSSKTSKFSSIGSRFKQQLQALLETLSSTEPHYIRCVKPNNLLKPAIFESKNVLQQLRCGGVMEAIRISCAGYPTRKPFDEFVDRFGLLAPEVLDGSSTDEVTACKNLLERVGLEGYQIGKTKVFLRAGQMADLDSRRTEVLGRSASIIQRKIRSYLARRSFVSLRRSAIQIQAVCRGQLSRQVYEGMRREASSLMIQRDWRMHVARKAYKEWYFSAVSIQTGMRGMAARNVLRFRRQTRAAILIQSQCRKFLARLHFMEIKKAAITTQCAWRGRVARKELRKLKMAARETGALQAAKNKLEKQVEDLTVRLQLERRMRADLEQSKTQENEKLQSALQEMQIQFKETKAMLEEQREATRRAAEKVPIVQEIPVVDHAMMEKLNNENEKLKALVSSLEKKIDETEKKYEEANKISAERLKQASDAESKIIHLKTVMQRLEEKFSDIESENQILRQQTLLKTPVKSTSGLPPTPATPATPTLENGHHASEESRTNEPQSTTPVKKFGTESDSKLRRSLIERQHPSARCIFTKSNIKSFAIAAQENVDALINCVIKNIGFSQGKPIAAFTIYKCLLHWKSFEAERTSVFDRLIQMIGSEIENQENNDHMAYWLSNTSALLFLLQRSMKGAGSGATQQRKLPPATSLFGRMTMGFRSSPSSANLPAPAVDVVRQVEAKYPALLFKQQLTAYVEKIYGIIRDNLKKELSSLISLCIQAPRTSKGVLRSGRSFGKDSPTSHWQSIIESLNTLLSTLKENFVPPILVQKIFTQTFSYINVQLFNR
;
A
#
# COMPACT_ATOMS: atom_id res chain seq x y z
N MET A 1 -90.88 -47.98 31.09
CA MET A 1 -90.49 -48.01 29.64
C MET A 1 -89.68 -46.75 29.34
N GLY A 2 -89.03 -46.62 28.18
CA GLY A 2 -88.37 -45.38 27.77
C GLY A 2 -88.98 -44.80 26.51
N PHE A 3 -89.05 -43.47 26.39
CA PHE A 3 -89.30 -42.79 25.12
C PHE A 3 -88.16 -41.82 24.79
N ALA A 4 -87.80 -41.72 23.52
CA ALA A 4 -86.87 -40.71 23.04
C ALA A 4 -87.65 -39.49 22.53
N CYS A 5 -87.27 -38.30 22.97
CA CYS A 5 -87.70 -37.06 22.31
C CYS A 5 -86.59 -36.58 21.39
N ASP A 6 -86.76 -36.81 20.09
CA ASP A 6 -85.88 -36.23 19.07
C ASP A 6 -86.22 -34.75 18.86
N TYR A 7 -85.61 -33.90 19.66
CA TYR A 7 -85.62 -32.44 19.45
C TYR A 7 -84.80 -32.11 18.20
N SER A 8 -85.45 -32.21 17.04
CA SER A 8 -84.90 -32.04 15.68
C SER A 8 -84.09 -30.76 15.47
N TRP A 9 -84.31 -29.73 16.28
CA TRP A 9 -83.60 -28.45 16.25
C TRP A 9 -82.20 -28.47 16.88
N TYR A 10 -81.83 -29.49 17.67
CA TYR A 10 -80.56 -29.49 18.43
C TYR A 10 -79.65 -30.69 18.17
N ASN A 11 -80.09 -31.72 17.42
CA ASN A 11 -79.31 -32.93 17.11
C ASN A 11 -78.70 -33.63 18.36
N LEU A 12 -79.43 -33.57 19.49
CA LEU A 12 -79.20 -34.43 20.65
C LEU A 12 -80.47 -35.23 20.94
N GLN A 13 -80.34 -36.54 20.88
CA GLN A 13 -81.37 -37.47 21.33
C GLN A 13 -81.35 -37.53 22.87
N VAL A 14 -82.50 -37.28 23.50
CA VAL A 14 -82.67 -37.41 24.96
C VAL A 14 -83.70 -38.48 25.25
N THR A 15 -83.25 -39.55 25.91
CA THR A 15 -84.07 -40.68 26.34
C THR A 15 -84.66 -40.43 27.72
N TYR A 16 -85.98 -40.30 27.81
CA TYR A 16 -86.71 -40.15 29.06
C TYR A 16 -87.20 -41.52 29.55
N GLN A 17 -86.85 -41.87 30.78
CA GLN A 17 -87.41 -43.02 31.49
C GLN A 17 -88.76 -42.63 32.09
N THR A 18 -89.83 -43.36 31.79
CA THR A 18 -91.20 -43.02 32.25
C THR A 18 -91.45 -43.23 33.73
N ASP A 19 -90.51 -43.88 34.41
CA ASP A 19 -90.78 -44.53 35.68
C ASP A 19 -90.86 -43.47 36.80
N LEU A 20 -91.92 -43.55 37.60
CA LEU A 20 -92.36 -42.51 38.57
C LEU A 20 -92.76 -41.14 37.96
N PHE A 21 -92.92 -41.00 36.62
CA PHE A 21 -93.35 -39.71 36.03
C PHE A 21 -94.71 -39.25 36.53
N LEU A 22 -95.70 -40.16 36.59
CA LEU A 22 -97.05 -39.81 37.03
C LEU A 22 -97.06 -39.36 38.48
N ASP A 23 -96.34 -40.07 39.36
CA ASP A 23 -96.34 -39.79 40.80
C ASP A 23 -95.57 -38.52 41.15
N LYS A 24 -94.45 -38.26 40.46
CA LYS A 24 -93.74 -36.97 40.52
C LYS A 24 -94.63 -35.82 40.02
N ASN A 25 -95.42 -36.02 38.97
CA ASN A 25 -96.26 -34.97 38.41
C ASN A 25 -97.54 -34.68 39.21
N LYS A 26 -97.98 -35.58 40.10
CA LYS A 26 -99.23 -35.46 40.86
C LYS A 26 -99.24 -34.34 41.91
N ASP A 27 -98.08 -33.99 42.48
CA ASP A 27 -97.91 -32.91 43.48
C ASP A 27 -98.97 -32.94 44.61
N TYR A 28 -99.28 -34.14 45.10
CA TYR A 28 -100.48 -34.37 45.92
C TYR A 28 -100.28 -33.88 47.36
N VAL A 29 -100.69 -32.63 47.60
CA VAL A 29 -100.81 -32.05 48.94
C VAL A 29 -102.10 -32.56 49.59
N VAL A 30 -101.96 -33.29 50.69
CA VAL A 30 -103.07 -33.72 51.56
C VAL A 30 -103.69 -32.47 52.21
N ALA A 31 -104.98 -32.23 51.96
CA ALA A 31 -105.65 -30.99 52.39
C ALA A 31 -105.70 -30.86 53.92
N GLU A 32 -105.85 -31.97 54.62
CA GLU A 32 -105.83 -32.11 56.08
C GLU A 32 -104.47 -31.68 56.66
N HIS A 33 -103.36 -31.98 55.98
CA HIS A 33 -102.03 -31.54 56.39
C HIS A 33 -101.85 -30.04 56.15
N GLN A 34 -102.36 -29.49 55.03
CA GLN A 34 -102.32 -28.05 54.78
C GLN A 34 -103.17 -27.29 55.82
N ALA A 35 -104.36 -27.79 56.16
CA ALA A 35 -105.22 -27.22 57.19
C ALA A 35 -104.51 -27.22 58.56
N LEU A 36 -103.91 -28.34 58.97
CA LEU A 36 -103.14 -28.46 60.21
C LEU A 36 -101.96 -27.47 60.29
N LEU A 37 -101.24 -27.27 59.17
CA LEU A 37 -100.13 -26.31 59.10
C LEU A 37 -100.62 -24.86 59.11
N SER A 38 -101.74 -24.55 58.45
CA SER A 38 -102.37 -23.23 58.49
C SER A 38 -102.88 -22.86 59.89
N ALA A 39 -103.34 -23.83 60.67
CA ALA A 39 -103.77 -23.68 62.06
C ALA A 39 -102.61 -23.59 63.08
N SER A 40 -101.35 -23.56 62.61
CA SER A 40 -100.19 -23.46 63.47
C SER A 40 -100.14 -22.13 64.24
N LYS A 41 -99.87 -22.23 65.55
CA LYS A 41 -99.63 -21.07 66.43
C LYS A 41 -98.33 -20.32 66.10
N CYS A 42 -97.47 -20.87 65.24
CA CYS A 42 -96.29 -20.18 64.73
C CYS A 42 -96.65 -19.40 63.45
N SER A 43 -96.62 -18.06 63.53
CA SER A 43 -96.96 -17.15 62.41
C SER A 43 -96.13 -17.37 61.15
N PHE A 44 -94.89 -17.84 61.29
CA PHE A 44 -94.05 -18.23 60.14
C PHE A 44 -94.60 -19.47 59.42
N VAL A 45 -95.09 -20.47 60.16
CA VAL A 45 -95.61 -21.71 59.58
C VAL A 45 -96.98 -21.49 58.95
N SER A 46 -97.90 -20.79 59.63
CA SER A 46 -99.21 -20.47 59.05
C SER A 46 -99.11 -19.49 57.87
N GLY A 47 -98.13 -18.57 57.89
CA GLY A 47 -97.84 -17.69 56.75
C GLY A 47 -97.30 -18.39 55.50
N LEU A 48 -96.70 -19.59 55.63
CA LEU A 48 -96.27 -20.41 54.48
C LEU A 48 -97.40 -21.23 53.84
N PHE A 49 -98.49 -21.48 54.58
CA PHE A 49 -99.63 -22.29 54.16
C PHE A 49 -100.94 -21.51 54.31
N PRO A 50 -101.14 -20.41 53.54
CA PRO A 50 -102.37 -19.63 53.59
C PRO A 50 -103.59 -20.48 53.22
N LEU A 51 -104.71 -20.20 53.88
CA LEU A 51 -106.01 -20.76 53.52
C LEU A 51 -106.44 -20.23 52.15
N LEU A 52 -106.82 -21.15 51.26
CA LEU A 52 -107.43 -20.81 49.98
C LEU A 52 -108.91 -20.44 50.22
N ALA A 53 -109.41 -19.41 49.53
CA ALA A 53 -110.81 -19.00 49.65
C ALA A 53 -111.76 -20.12 49.20
N GLU A 54 -112.86 -20.32 49.93
CA GLU A 54 -113.79 -21.45 49.72
C GLU A 54 -114.62 -21.37 48.42
N ASP A 55 -114.61 -20.23 47.73
CA ASP A 55 -115.39 -19.97 46.52
C ASP A 55 -114.81 -20.63 45.24
N SER A 56 -114.86 -21.97 45.15
CA SER A 56 -114.99 -22.61 43.82
C SER A 56 -115.69 -23.98 43.85
N SER A 57 -116.65 -24.14 42.94
CA SER A 57 -117.57 -25.27 42.92
C SER A 57 -116.97 -26.57 42.33
N LYS A 58 -116.99 -27.63 43.16
CA LYS A 58 -117.02 -29.07 42.81
C LYS A 58 -116.03 -29.62 41.74
N THR A 59 -115.02 -28.85 41.35
CA THR A 59 -113.88 -29.33 40.56
C THR A 59 -112.59 -28.92 41.24
N SER A 60 -112.07 -29.78 42.12
CA SER A 60 -110.70 -29.66 42.61
C SER A 60 -109.76 -29.87 41.41
N LYS A 61 -109.32 -28.75 40.80
CA LYS A 61 -108.54 -28.76 39.57
C LYS A 61 -107.12 -29.23 39.89
N PHE A 62 -106.91 -30.54 39.76
CA PHE A 62 -105.63 -31.24 39.86
C PHE A 62 -104.49 -30.44 39.18
N SER A 63 -103.71 -29.74 40.01
CA SER A 63 -102.73 -28.74 39.58
C SER A 63 -101.35 -29.39 39.51
N SER A 64 -101.15 -30.22 38.48
CA SER A 64 -99.91 -30.97 38.28
C SER A 64 -98.66 -30.07 38.15
N ILE A 65 -97.48 -30.60 38.49
CA ILE A 65 -96.20 -29.86 38.34
C ILE A 65 -96.02 -29.39 36.90
N GLY A 66 -96.32 -30.24 35.91
CA GLY A 66 -96.22 -29.89 34.49
C GLY A 66 -97.12 -28.71 34.09
N SER A 67 -98.34 -28.61 34.64
CA SER A 67 -99.21 -27.44 34.42
C SER A 67 -98.68 -26.17 35.09
N ARG A 68 -98.20 -26.26 36.35
CA ARG A 68 -97.62 -25.13 37.09
C ARG A 68 -96.36 -24.60 36.39
N PHE A 69 -95.46 -25.50 36.01
CA PHE A 69 -94.24 -25.18 35.28
C PHE A 69 -94.53 -24.58 33.89
N LYS A 70 -95.53 -25.10 33.16
CA LYS A 70 -95.96 -24.50 31.88
C LYS A 70 -96.45 -23.06 32.06
N GLN A 71 -97.25 -22.78 33.10
CA GLN A 71 -97.74 -21.43 33.38
C GLN A 71 -96.60 -20.47 33.77
N GLN A 72 -95.67 -20.90 34.62
CA GLN A 72 -94.48 -20.13 34.98
C GLN A 72 -93.58 -19.84 33.77
N LEU A 73 -93.34 -20.84 32.92
CA LEU A 73 -92.55 -20.69 31.69
C LEU A 73 -93.23 -19.75 30.68
N GLN A 74 -94.56 -19.81 30.56
CA GLN A 74 -95.33 -18.91 29.69
C GLN A 74 -95.19 -17.44 30.15
N ALA A 75 -95.41 -17.16 31.44
CA ALA A 75 -95.27 -15.82 32.00
C ALA A 75 -93.82 -15.29 31.88
N LEU A 76 -92.82 -16.17 32.02
CA LEU A 76 -91.41 -15.82 31.79
C LEU A 76 -91.14 -15.48 30.31
N LEU A 77 -91.68 -16.25 29.37
CA LEU A 77 -91.53 -15.98 27.93
C LEU A 77 -92.21 -14.67 27.52
N GLU A 78 -93.40 -14.39 28.07
CA GLU A 78 -94.09 -13.11 27.87
C GLU A 78 -93.25 -11.94 28.41
N THR A 79 -92.72 -12.07 29.63
CA THR A 79 -91.83 -11.08 30.26
C THR A 79 -90.54 -10.86 29.46
N LEU A 80 -89.96 -11.92 28.89
CA LEU A 80 -88.79 -11.79 28.02
C LEU A 80 -89.12 -11.14 26.67
N SER A 81 -90.31 -11.41 26.11
CA SER A 81 -90.73 -10.91 24.80
C SER A 81 -90.99 -9.40 24.73
N SER A 82 -91.21 -8.75 25.89
CA SER A 82 -91.33 -7.29 26.01
C SER A 82 -90.00 -6.58 26.27
N THR A 83 -88.88 -7.31 26.29
CA THR A 83 -87.52 -6.79 26.55
C THR A 83 -86.57 -7.04 25.37
N GLU A 84 -85.46 -6.30 25.29
CA GLU A 84 -84.39 -6.62 24.32
C GLU A 84 -83.50 -7.76 24.85
N PRO A 85 -83.41 -8.92 24.17
CA PRO A 85 -82.70 -10.08 24.71
C PRO A 85 -81.19 -10.05 24.42
N HIS A 86 -80.38 -9.86 25.47
CA HIS A 86 -78.93 -10.00 25.38
C HIS A 86 -78.46 -11.42 25.77
N TYR A 87 -77.87 -12.16 24.81
CA TYR A 87 -77.50 -13.56 25.00
C TYR A 87 -76.05 -13.75 25.46
N ILE A 88 -75.87 -14.31 26.67
CA ILE A 88 -74.58 -14.83 27.15
C ILE A 88 -74.61 -16.37 27.04
N ARG A 89 -73.56 -16.97 26.47
CA ARG A 89 -73.43 -18.43 26.31
C ARG A 89 -72.20 -18.94 27.06
N CYS A 90 -72.40 -19.46 28.26
CA CYS A 90 -71.34 -20.06 29.07
C CYS A 90 -70.85 -21.38 28.46
N VAL A 91 -69.53 -21.60 28.46
CA VAL A 91 -68.88 -22.81 27.92
C VAL A 91 -67.87 -23.34 28.94
N LYS A 92 -68.02 -24.60 29.35
CA LYS A 92 -67.08 -25.32 30.22
C LYS A 92 -65.90 -25.83 29.37
N PRO A 93 -64.66 -25.35 29.55
CA PRO A 93 -63.55 -25.67 28.65
C PRO A 93 -63.01 -27.09 28.83
N ASN A 94 -63.11 -27.66 30.03
CA ASN A 94 -62.73 -29.04 30.35
C ASN A 94 -63.53 -29.56 31.55
N ASN A 95 -63.66 -30.88 31.69
CA ASN A 95 -64.39 -31.48 32.79
C ASN A 95 -63.61 -31.51 34.11
N LEU A 96 -62.29 -31.41 34.05
CA LEU A 96 -61.38 -31.40 35.21
C LEU A 96 -61.34 -30.08 36.00
N LEU A 97 -62.08 -29.05 35.55
CA LEU A 97 -62.13 -27.70 36.13
C LEU A 97 -60.76 -26.99 36.24
N LYS A 98 -59.78 -27.37 35.41
CA LYS A 98 -58.42 -26.79 35.43
C LYS A 98 -58.29 -25.60 34.46
N PRO A 99 -57.49 -24.58 34.79
CA PRO A 99 -57.18 -23.50 33.85
C PRO A 99 -56.37 -24.04 32.65
N ALA A 100 -56.45 -23.32 31.51
CA ALA A 100 -55.72 -23.59 30.26
C ALA A 100 -55.92 -24.97 29.56
N ILE A 101 -56.70 -25.90 30.13
CA ILE A 101 -57.05 -27.16 29.45
C ILE A 101 -58.31 -26.97 28.59
N PHE A 102 -58.28 -27.41 27.33
CA PHE A 102 -59.38 -27.28 26.37
C PHE A 102 -59.75 -28.64 25.75
N GLU A 103 -60.87 -29.21 26.17
CA GLU A 103 -61.40 -30.49 25.69
C GLU A 103 -62.27 -30.28 24.45
N SER A 104 -61.63 -30.20 23.27
CA SER A 104 -62.29 -29.88 21.99
C SER A 104 -63.60 -30.65 21.73
N LYS A 105 -63.67 -31.95 22.03
CA LYS A 105 -64.90 -32.75 21.87
C LYS A 105 -66.05 -32.25 22.76
N ASN A 106 -65.77 -31.96 24.03
CA ASN A 106 -66.77 -31.52 25.01
C ASN A 106 -67.20 -30.07 24.76
N VAL A 107 -66.28 -29.21 24.30
CA VAL A 107 -66.62 -27.84 23.88
C VAL A 107 -67.44 -27.84 22.58
N LEU A 108 -67.05 -28.62 21.58
CA LEU A 108 -67.81 -28.73 20.32
C LEU A 108 -69.24 -29.24 20.56
N GLN A 109 -69.42 -30.20 21.48
CA GLN A 109 -70.76 -30.66 21.85
C GLN A 109 -71.57 -29.55 22.53
N GLN A 110 -70.99 -28.80 23.48
CA GLN A 110 -71.66 -27.64 24.08
C GLN A 110 -72.05 -26.56 23.06
N LEU A 111 -71.21 -26.29 22.05
CA LEU A 111 -71.51 -25.32 20.98
C LEU A 111 -72.64 -25.79 20.05
N ARG A 112 -72.88 -27.10 19.95
CA ARG A 112 -74.07 -27.69 19.29
C ARG A 112 -75.30 -27.54 20.19
N CYS A 113 -75.25 -28.03 21.42
CA CYS A 113 -76.35 -27.95 22.39
C CYS A 113 -76.84 -26.51 22.62
N GLY A 114 -75.90 -25.56 22.71
CA GLY A 114 -76.19 -24.14 22.96
C GLY A 114 -76.66 -23.36 21.73
N GLY A 115 -76.87 -24.01 20.59
CA GLY A 115 -77.30 -23.37 19.33
C GLY A 115 -76.27 -22.46 18.67
N VAL A 116 -75.02 -22.41 19.16
CA VAL A 116 -73.99 -21.49 18.66
C VAL A 116 -73.56 -21.87 17.24
N MET A 117 -73.39 -23.17 16.96
CA MET A 117 -73.12 -23.66 15.61
C MET A 117 -74.25 -23.32 14.62
N GLU A 118 -75.49 -23.28 15.09
CA GLU A 118 -76.67 -22.97 14.26
C GLU A 118 -76.79 -21.46 13.99
N ALA A 119 -76.56 -20.62 15.01
CA ALA A 119 -76.45 -19.18 14.83
C ALA A 119 -75.31 -18.79 13.86
N ILE A 120 -74.19 -19.52 13.89
CA ILE A 120 -73.10 -19.39 12.90
C ILE A 120 -73.58 -19.84 11.51
N ARG A 121 -74.27 -20.99 11.39
CA ARG A 121 -74.81 -21.49 10.10
C ARG A 121 -75.73 -20.47 9.42
N ILE A 122 -76.67 -19.90 10.18
CA ILE A 122 -77.58 -18.85 9.71
C ILE A 122 -76.79 -17.58 9.31
N SER A 123 -75.81 -17.17 10.13
CA SER A 123 -74.95 -16.01 9.82
C SER A 123 -74.11 -16.20 8.55
N CYS A 124 -73.66 -17.43 8.28
CA CYS A 124 -72.87 -17.77 7.09
C CYS A 124 -73.72 -17.88 5.80
N ALA A 125 -75.02 -18.19 5.90
CA ALA A 125 -75.92 -18.19 4.75
C ALA A 125 -76.20 -16.77 4.22
N GLY A 126 -76.17 -15.77 5.11
CA GLY A 126 -76.20 -14.35 4.79
C GLY A 126 -74.79 -13.78 4.51
N TYR A 127 -74.45 -12.72 5.25
CA TYR A 127 -73.19 -11.98 5.12
C TYR A 127 -72.43 -12.04 6.46
N PRO A 128 -71.56 -13.05 6.67
CA PRO A 128 -70.81 -13.22 7.91
C PRO A 128 -69.67 -12.21 8.06
N THR A 129 -69.08 -11.74 6.95
CA THR A 129 -68.00 -10.74 6.98
C THR A 129 -68.57 -9.35 6.76
N ARG A 130 -68.22 -8.42 7.65
CA ARG A 130 -68.75 -7.04 7.68
C ARG A 130 -67.62 -6.08 8.01
N LYS A 131 -67.36 -5.10 7.16
CA LYS A 131 -66.27 -4.12 7.35
C LYS A 131 -66.75 -2.70 7.11
N PRO A 132 -66.36 -1.71 7.95
CA PRO A 132 -66.63 -0.31 7.64
C PRO A 132 -65.82 0.13 6.41
N PHE A 133 -66.23 1.23 5.79
CA PHE A 133 -65.74 1.61 4.47
C PHE A 133 -64.27 2.07 4.50
N ASP A 134 -63.89 2.86 5.51
CA ASP A 134 -62.51 3.20 5.86
C ASP A 134 -61.56 1.98 5.88
N GLU A 135 -61.82 0.98 6.73
CA GLU A 135 -61.02 -0.25 6.83
C GLU A 135 -60.94 -1.01 5.50
N PHE A 136 -61.98 -0.91 4.67
CA PHE A 136 -62.08 -1.62 3.39
C PHE A 136 -61.26 -0.91 2.30
N VAL A 137 -61.37 0.42 2.19
CA VAL A 137 -60.61 1.24 1.25
C VAL A 137 -59.12 1.23 1.60
N ASP A 138 -58.74 1.43 2.87
CA ASP A 138 -57.33 1.38 3.32
C ASP A 138 -56.68 0.03 3.00
N ARG A 139 -57.42 -1.07 3.17
CA ARG A 139 -56.91 -2.41 2.91
C ARG A 139 -56.83 -2.72 1.41
N PHE A 140 -57.86 -2.39 0.64
CA PHE A 140 -58.04 -2.90 -0.73
C PHE A 140 -57.93 -1.87 -1.85
N GLY A 141 -57.80 -0.57 -1.57
CA GLY A 141 -57.69 0.49 -2.58
C GLY A 141 -56.53 0.29 -3.57
N LEU A 142 -55.48 -0.43 -3.17
CA LEU A 142 -54.40 -0.90 -4.06
C LEU A 142 -54.90 -1.73 -5.27
N LEU A 143 -56.07 -2.35 -5.19
CA LEU A 143 -56.71 -3.10 -6.29
C LEU A 143 -57.32 -2.19 -7.36
N ALA A 144 -57.63 -0.93 -7.01
CA ALA A 144 -58.22 0.07 -7.91
C ALA A 144 -57.70 1.48 -7.55
N PRO A 145 -56.41 1.79 -7.79
CA PRO A 145 -55.81 3.08 -7.40
C PRO A 145 -56.54 4.28 -8.02
N GLU A 146 -57.06 4.10 -9.23
CA GLU A 146 -57.87 5.06 -10.00
C GLU A 146 -59.11 5.57 -9.23
N VAL A 147 -59.59 4.81 -8.22
CA VAL A 147 -60.73 5.17 -7.36
C VAL A 147 -60.29 6.04 -6.17
N LEU A 148 -58.99 6.07 -5.84
CA LEU A 148 -58.43 6.90 -4.77
C LEU A 148 -58.04 8.32 -5.25
N ASP A 149 -57.84 8.50 -6.56
CA ASP A 149 -57.44 9.78 -7.16
C ASP A 149 -58.61 10.78 -7.30
N GLY A 150 -59.86 10.35 -7.05
CA GLY A 150 -61.07 11.18 -7.16
C GLY A 150 -61.44 11.89 -5.86
N SER A 151 -61.46 13.23 -5.85
CA SER A 151 -61.77 14.04 -4.66
C SER A 151 -63.26 14.11 -4.29
N SER A 152 -64.01 13.01 -4.45
CA SER A 152 -65.43 12.90 -4.10
C SER A 152 -65.58 12.18 -2.76
N THR A 153 -66.10 12.89 -1.75
CA THR A 153 -66.12 12.52 -0.32
C THR A 153 -67.05 11.36 0.07
N ASP A 154 -67.33 10.42 -0.84
CA ASP A 154 -68.24 9.30 -0.60
C ASP A 154 -67.50 7.94 -0.60
N GLU A 155 -67.19 7.47 0.60
CA GLU A 155 -66.61 6.16 0.86
C GLU A 155 -67.49 4.99 0.33
N VAL A 156 -68.82 5.21 0.23
CA VAL A 156 -69.78 4.22 -0.26
C VAL A 156 -69.56 3.97 -1.75
N THR A 157 -69.50 5.05 -2.55
CA THR A 157 -69.18 4.98 -3.98
C THR A 157 -67.75 4.50 -4.23
N ALA A 158 -66.77 4.89 -3.40
CA ALA A 158 -65.40 4.36 -3.50
C ALA A 158 -65.37 2.82 -3.30
N CYS A 159 -66.04 2.30 -2.26
CA CYS A 159 -66.15 0.87 -2.04
C CYS A 159 -66.88 0.15 -3.19
N LYS A 160 -67.95 0.75 -3.73
CA LYS A 160 -68.71 0.21 -4.86
C LYS A 160 -67.84 0.08 -6.11
N ASN A 161 -67.19 1.18 -6.53
CA ASN A 161 -66.34 1.22 -7.72
C ASN A 161 -65.16 0.23 -7.62
N LEU A 162 -64.57 0.09 -6.42
CA LEU A 162 -63.53 -0.90 -6.14
C LEU A 162 -64.04 -2.33 -6.35
N LEU A 163 -65.20 -2.68 -5.77
CA LEU A 163 -65.80 -4.01 -5.87
C LEU A 163 -66.23 -4.36 -7.31
N GLU A 164 -66.78 -3.40 -8.04
CA GLU A 164 -67.15 -3.54 -9.46
C GLU A 164 -65.91 -3.70 -10.34
N ARG A 165 -64.85 -2.90 -10.13
CA ARG A 165 -63.58 -3.01 -10.87
C ARG A 165 -62.83 -4.31 -10.56
N VAL A 166 -63.03 -4.90 -9.38
CA VAL A 166 -62.55 -6.24 -9.03
C VAL A 166 -63.41 -7.34 -9.69
N GLY A 167 -64.69 -7.08 -9.97
CA GLY A 167 -65.62 -8.10 -10.45
C GLY A 167 -65.83 -9.18 -9.39
N LEU A 168 -66.27 -8.76 -8.19
CA LEU A 168 -66.56 -9.66 -7.08
C LEU A 168 -68.08 -9.93 -7.02
N GLU A 169 -68.51 -11.17 -7.15
CA GLU A 169 -69.93 -11.52 -7.07
C GLU A 169 -70.38 -11.82 -5.63
N GLY A 170 -71.54 -11.31 -5.23
CA GLY A 170 -72.19 -11.66 -3.97
C GLY A 170 -71.84 -10.78 -2.76
N TYR A 171 -71.41 -9.54 -2.96
CA TYR A 171 -71.33 -8.52 -1.89
C TYR A 171 -72.66 -7.75 -1.75
N GLN A 172 -72.78 -6.99 -0.65
CA GLN A 172 -73.79 -5.94 -0.48
C GLN A 172 -73.19 -4.72 0.21
N ILE A 173 -73.79 -3.55 0.00
CA ILE A 173 -73.35 -2.27 0.57
C ILE A 173 -74.45 -1.76 1.51
N GLY A 174 -74.13 -1.62 2.79
CA GLY A 174 -75.02 -1.06 3.81
C GLY A 174 -74.87 0.46 3.95
N LYS A 175 -75.41 1.04 5.02
CA LYS A 175 -75.27 2.49 5.30
C LYS A 175 -73.89 2.90 5.81
N THR A 176 -73.13 1.97 6.40
CA THR A 176 -71.84 2.25 7.07
C THR A 176 -70.80 1.15 6.89
N LYS A 177 -71.13 0.04 6.19
CA LYS A 177 -70.30 -1.16 6.08
C LYS A 177 -70.53 -1.89 4.75
N VAL A 178 -69.45 -2.46 4.21
CA VAL A 178 -69.49 -3.52 3.19
C VAL A 178 -69.85 -4.85 3.86
N PHE A 179 -70.77 -5.58 3.23
CA PHE A 179 -71.22 -6.91 3.64
C PHE A 179 -70.75 -7.95 2.62
N LEU A 180 -70.07 -8.99 3.09
CA LEU A 180 -69.44 -10.01 2.26
C LEU A 180 -69.87 -11.42 2.70
N ARG A 181 -70.16 -12.27 1.70
CA ARG A 181 -70.37 -13.71 1.86
C ARG A 181 -69.07 -14.41 2.28
N ALA A 182 -69.18 -15.67 2.69
CA ALA A 182 -68.01 -16.51 2.97
C ALA A 182 -67.11 -16.63 1.72
N GLY A 183 -65.80 -16.82 1.91
CA GLY A 183 -64.82 -16.90 0.81
C GLY A 183 -64.31 -15.54 0.34
N GLN A 184 -65.21 -14.64 -0.06
CA GLN A 184 -64.91 -13.36 -0.76
C GLN A 184 -63.75 -12.53 -0.19
N MET A 185 -63.63 -12.43 1.15
CA MET A 185 -62.55 -11.69 1.81
C MET A 185 -61.16 -12.29 1.50
N ALA A 186 -61.08 -13.62 1.41
CA ALA A 186 -59.85 -14.32 1.02
C ALA A 186 -59.53 -14.15 -0.47
N ASP A 187 -60.55 -14.05 -1.33
CA ASP A 187 -60.35 -13.76 -2.77
C ASP A 187 -59.79 -12.34 -2.98
N LEU A 188 -60.29 -11.36 -2.22
CA LEU A 188 -59.76 -10.00 -2.19
C LEU A 188 -58.31 -9.95 -1.68
N ASP A 189 -58.00 -10.62 -0.56
CA ASP A 189 -56.63 -10.73 -0.03
C ASP A 189 -55.68 -11.47 -0.99
N SER A 190 -56.17 -12.48 -1.71
CA SER A 190 -55.41 -13.22 -2.72
C SER A 190 -55.03 -12.31 -3.89
N ARG A 191 -56.00 -11.60 -4.49
CA ARG A 191 -55.76 -10.59 -5.54
C ARG A 191 -54.82 -9.48 -5.08
N ARG A 192 -54.99 -9.00 -3.84
CA ARG A 192 -54.13 -7.97 -3.21
C ARG A 192 -52.68 -8.46 -3.09
N THR A 193 -52.49 -9.71 -2.69
CA THR A 193 -51.18 -10.36 -2.59
C THR A 193 -50.53 -10.50 -3.97
N GLU A 194 -51.31 -10.82 -5.01
CA GLU A 194 -50.79 -10.89 -6.38
C GLU A 194 -50.32 -9.53 -6.90
N VAL A 195 -51.11 -8.46 -6.71
CA VAL A 195 -50.73 -7.09 -7.11
C VAL A 195 -49.45 -6.65 -6.40
N LEU A 196 -49.34 -6.88 -5.09
CA LEU A 196 -48.10 -6.63 -4.33
C LEU A 196 -46.90 -7.41 -4.89
N GLY A 197 -47.08 -8.69 -5.21
CA GLY A 197 -46.03 -9.53 -5.80
C GLY A 197 -45.59 -9.08 -7.19
N ARG A 198 -46.53 -8.65 -8.04
CA ARG A 198 -46.26 -8.05 -9.36
C ARG A 198 -45.47 -6.74 -9.22
N SER A 199 -45.91 -5.83 -8.35
CA SER A 199 -45.24 -4.54 -8.11
C SER A 199 -43.83 -4.71 -7.52
N ALA A 200 -43.66 -5.58 -6.53
CA ALA A 200 -42.35 -5.94 -5.99
C ALA A 200 -41.42 -6.51 -7.07
N SER A 201 -41.95 -7.34 -7.98
CA SER A 201 -41.18 -7.90 -9.10
C SER A 201 -40.72 -6.84 -10.10
N ILE A 202 -41.52 -5.80 -10.35
CA ILE A 202 -41.15 -4.66 -11.21
C ILE A 202 -40.02 -3.84 -10.58
N ILE A 203 -40.15 -3.50 -9.29
CA ILE A 203 -39.14 -2.76 -8.52
C ILE A 203 -37.82 -3.54 -8.48
N GLN A 204 -37.87 -4.83 -8.11
CA GLN A 204 -36.69 -5.69 -8.10
C GLN A 204 -36.04 -5.82 -9.49
N ARG A 205 -36.83 -5.93 -10.57
CA ARG A 205 -36.32 -5.98 -11.95
C ARG A 205 -35.56 -4.70 -12.31
N LYS A 206 -36.11 -3.52 -12.01
CA LYS A 206 -35.46 -2.23 -12.28
C LYS A 206 -34.18 -2.06 -11.45
N ILE A 207 -34.21 -2.36 -10.14
CA ILE A 207 -33.02 -2.25 -9.28
C ILE A 207 -31.91 -3.21 -9.72
N ARG A 208 -32.23 -4.50 -9.99
CA ARG A 208 -31.24 -5.48 -10.48
C ARG A 208 -30.63 -5.04 -11.81
N SER A 209 -31.44 -4.53 -12.74
CA SER A 209 -30.96 -4.02 -14.04
C SER A 209 -30.09 -2.76 -13.89
N TYR A 210 -30.42 -1.85 -12.98
CA TYR A 210 -29.60 -0.67 -12.66
C TYR A 210 -28.25 -1.07 -12.08
N LEU A 211 -28.22 -1.97 -11.08
CA LEU A 211 -26.99 -2.45 -10.46
C LEU A 211 -26.09 -3.18 -11.47
N ALA A 212 -26.66 -4.03 -12.33
CA ALA A 212 -25.94 -4.70 -13.41
C ALA A 212 -25.35 -3.69 -14.41
N ARG A 213 -26.13 -2.69 -14.84
CA ARG A 213 -25.64 -1.62 -15.73
C ARG A 213 -24.53 -0.78 -15.08
N ARG A 214 -24.64 -0.45 -13.79
CA ARG A 214 -23.60 0.27 -13.03
C ARG A 214 -22.30 -0.52 -12.94
N SER A 215 -22.40 -1.82 -12.66
CA SER A 215 -21.26 -2.75 -12.64
C SER A 215 -20.59 -2.85 -14.01
N PHE A 216 -21.38 -3.07 -15.08
CA PHE A 216 -20.86 -3.16 -16.45
C PHE A 216 -20.17 -1.87 -16.92
N VAL A 217 -20.74 -0.70 -16.63
CA VAL A 217 -20.12 0.59 -16.99
C VAL A 217 -18.79 0.80 -16.25
N SER A 218 -18.73 0.44 -14.96
CA SER A 218 -17.49 0.47 -14.18
C SER A 218 -16.42 -0.46 -14.78
N LEU A 219 -16.76 -1.73 -15.02
CA LEU A 219 -15.86 -2.72 -15.61
C LEU A 219 -15.36 -2.29 -17.00
N ARG A 220 -16.25 -1.75 -17.85
CA ARG A 220 -15.89 -1.23 -19.18
C ARG A 220 -14.92 -0.05 -19.07
N ARG A 221 -15.11 0.88 -18.13
CA ARG A 221 -14.19 2.01 -17.91
C ARG A 221 -12.80 1.51 -17.51
N SER A 222 -12.73 0.60 -16.53
CA SER A 222 -11.46 0.01 -16.08
C SER A 222 -10.75 -0.76 -17.21
N ALA A 223 -11.49 -1.54 -18.00
CA ALA A 223 -10.94 -2.28 -19.13
C ALA A 223 -10.34 -1.33 -20.20
N ILE A 224 -11.04 -0.24 -20.54
CA ILE A 224 -10.54 0.77 -21.49
C ILE A 224 -9.28 1.47 -20.95
N GLN A 225 -9.23 1.79 -19.65
CA GLN A 225 -8.05 2.39 -19.01
C GLN A 225 -6.84 1.44 -19.07
N ILE A 226 -7.01 0.16 -18.73
CA ILE A 226 -5.95 -0.86 -18.83
C ILE A 226 -5.50 -1.02 -20.28
N GLN A 227 -6.43 -1.13 -21.23
CA GLN A 227 -6.11 -1.23 -22.67
C GLN A 227 -5.33 -0.01 -23.19
N ALA A 228 -5.66 1.20 -22.73
CA ALA A 228 -4.93 2.42 -23.09
C ALA A 228 -3.50 2.41 -22.54
N VAL A 229 -3.31 1.99 -21.27
CA VAL A 229 -1.97 1.84 -20.66
C VAL A 229 -1.15 0.77 -21.39
N CYS A 230 -1.72 -0.39 -21.69
CA CYS A 230 -1.03 -1.45 -22.42
C CYS A 230 -0.61 -1.01 -23.84
N ARG A 231 -1.50 -0.33 -24.59
CA ARG A 231 -1.17 0.24 -25.91
C ARG A 231 -0.07 1.29 -25.83
N GLY A 232 -0.12 2.18 -24.84
CA GLY A 232 0.93 3.16 -24.58
C GLY A 232 2.27 2.52 -24.23
N GLN A 233 2.27 1.46 -23.42
CA GLN A 233 3.50 0.77 -23.03
C GLN A 233 4.13 -0.02 -24.18
N LEU A 234 3.32 -0.67 -25.03
CA LEU A 234 3.79 -1.32 -26.25
C LEU A 234 4.46 -0.31 -27.20
N SER A 235 3.83 0.85 -27.40
CA SER A 235 4.41 1.94 -28.21
C SER A 235 5.76 2.44 -27.66
N ARG A 236 5.86 2.61 -26.33
CA ARG A 236 7.14 2.95 -25.67
C ARG A 236 8.21 1.87 -25.88
N GLN A 237 7.88 0.59 -25.74
CA GLN A 237 8.83 -0.51 -25.94
C GLN A 237 9.37 -0.54 -27.37
N VAL A 238 8.50 -0.34 -28.39
CA VAL A 238 8.91 -0.23 -29.80
C VAL A 238 9.80 1.00 -30.02
N TYR A 239 9.44 2.16 -29.45
CA TYR A 239 10.25 3.39 -29.54
C TYR A 239 11.62 3.26 -28.84
N GLU A 240 11.69 2.61 -27.67
CA GLU A 240 12.96 2.29 -27.03
C GLU A 240 13.81 1.33 -27.87
N GLY A 241 13.18 0.36 -28.56
CA GLY A 241 13.86 -0.51 -29.53
C GLY A 241 14.55 0.32 -30.63
N MET A 242 13.78 1.16 -31.33
CA MET A 242 14.31 2.05 -32.36
C MET A 242 15.39 3.01 -31.83
N ARG A 243 15.26 3.52 -30.59
CA ARG A 243 16.30 4.34 -29.95
C ARG A 243 17.59 3.57 -29.65
N ARG A 244 17.50 2.31 -29.19
CA ARG A 244 18.67 1.45 -28.94
C ARG A 244 19.38 1.12 -30.25
N GLU A 245 18.62 0.81 -31.29
CA GLU A 245 19.15 0.54 -32.64
C GLU A 245 19.85 1.78 -33.22
N ALA A 246 19.20 2.94 -33.23
CA ALA A 246 19.81 4.19 -33.70
C ALA A 246 21.09 4.56 -32.92
N SER A 247 21.09 4.38 -31.60
CA SER A 247 22.28 4.58 -30.75
C SER A 247 23.41 3.62 -31.12
N SER A 248 23.09 2.34 -31.35
CA SER A 248 24.05 1.33 -31.79
C SER A 248 24.66 1.68 -33.16
N LEU A 249 23.84 2.10 -34.12
CA LEU A 249 24.29 2.53 -35.44
C LEU A 249 25.19 3.77 -35.38
N MET A 250 24.89 4.75 -34.52
CA MET A 250 25.75 5.90 -34.28
C MET A 250 27.11 5.49 -33.71
N ILE A 251 27.13 4.66 -32.67
CA ILE A 251 28.38 4.17 -32.05
C ILE A 251 29.21 3.38 -33.07
N GLN A 252 28.58 2.48 -33.86
CA GLN A 252 29.26 1.73 -34.91
C GLN A 252 29.83 2.62 -36.02
N ARG A 253 29.07 3.64 -36.46
CA ARG A 253 29.51 4.64 -37.44
C ARG A 253 30.74 5.38 -36.94
N ASP A 254 30.67 5.92 -35.72
CA ASP A 254 31.70 6.79 -35.17
C ASP A 254 32.96 6.01 -34.80
N TRP A 255 32.83 4.76 -34.34
CA TRP A 255 33.94 3.84 -34.16
C TRP A 255 34.64 3.49 -35.49
N ARG A 256 33.87 3.08 -36.53
CA ARG A 256 34.44 2.77 -37.86
C ARG A 256 35.17 3.99 -38.45
N MET A 257 34.58 5.18 -38.33
CA MET A 257 35.19 6.45 -38.74
C MET A 257 36.46 6.76 -37.95
N HIS A 258 36.46 6.56 -36.62
CA HIS A 258 37.65 6.76 -35.78
C HIS A 258 38.79 5.81 -36.17
N VAL A 259 38.52 4.52 -36.32
CA VAL A 259 39.53 3.51 -36.71
C VAL A 259 40.14 3.82 -38.07
N ALA A 260 39.31 4.12 -39.08
CA ALA A 260 39.79 4.50 -40.41
C ALA A 260 40.63 5.79 -40.38
N ARG A 261 40.19 6.80 -39.61
CA ARG A 261 40.91 8.09 -39.47
C ARG A 261 42.21 7.95 -38.68
N LYS A 262 42.27 7.04 -37.70
CA LYS A 262 43.50 6.70 -36.96
C LYS A 262 44.52 6.05 -37.90
N ALA A 263 44.13 4.99 -38.60
CA ALA A 263 45.01 4.30 -39.55
C ALA A 263 45.53 5.27 -40.63
N TYR A 264 44.67 6.07 -41.24
CA TYR A 264 45.08 7.08 -42.24
C TYR A 264 46.11 8.07 -41.66
N LYS A 265 45.91 8.55 -40.42
CA LYS A 265 46.89 9.43 -39.75
C LYS A 265 48.23 8.75 -39.51
N GLU A 266 48.24 7.47 -39.09
CA GLU A 266 49.47 6.71 -38.85
C GLU A 266 50.28 6.51 -40.15
N TRP A 267 49.62 6.18 -41.26
CA TRP A 267 50.23 6.15 -42.59
C TRP A 267 50.74 7.54 -43.03
N TYR A 268 49.93 8.59 -42.86
CA TYR A 268 50.29 9.96 -43.22
C TYR A 268 51.50 10.47 -42.44
N PHE A 269 51.53 10.31 -41.12
CA PHE A 269 52.67 10.71 -40.29
C PHE A 269 53.93 9.91 -40.65
N SER A 270 53.81 8.61 -40.88
CA SER A 270 54.94 7.77 -41.33
C SER A 270 55.51 8.27 -42.67
N ALA A 271 54.64 8.55 -43.64
CA ALA A 271 55.05 9.11 -44.94
C ALA A 271 55.71 10.49 -44.81
N VAL A 272 55.18 11.38 -43.97
CA VAL A 272 55.77 12.71 -43.70
C VAL A 272 57.12 12.59 -42.99
N SER A 273 57.28 11.67 -42.03
CA SER A 273 58.56 11.39 -41.37
C SER A 273 59.62 10.87 -42.35
N ILE A 274 59.25 9.98 -43.27
CA ILE A 274 60.13 9.51 -44.33
C ILE A 274 60.49 10.66 -45.29
N GLN A 275 59.51 11.43 -45.77
CA GLN A 275 59.75 12.55 -46.69
C GLN A 275 60.62 13.66 -46.07
N THR A 276 60.41 14.01 -44.80
CA THR A 276 61.24 15.00 -44.09
C THR A 276 62.65 14.47 -43.85
N GLY A 277 62.79 13.19 -43.48
CA GLY A 277 64.07 12.50 -43.41
C GLY A 277 64.85 12.51 -44.74
N MET A 278 64.18 12.18 -45.85
CA MET A 278 64.74 12.19 -47.20
C MET A 278 65.14 13.60 -47.66
N ARG A 279 64.26 14.60 -47.49
CA ARG A 279 64.57 16.01 -47.83
C ARG A 279 65.75 16.52 -47.01
N GLY A 280 65.80 16.21 -45.72
CA GLY A 280 66.93 16.52 -44.85
C GLY A 280 68.22 15.80 -45.24
N MET A 281 68.14 14.54 -45.70
CA MET A 281 69.30 13.79 -46.21
C MET A 281 69.82 14.41 -47.52
N ALA A 282 68.94 14.73 -48.47
CA ALA A 282 69.31 15.38 -49.73
C ALA A 282 70.01 16.73 -49.48
N ALA A 283 69.43 17.58 -48.62
CA ALA A 283 70.05 18.85 -48.23
C ALA A 283 71.43 18.65 -47.56
N ARG A 284 71.56 17.67 -46.65
CA ARG A 284 72.86 17.32 -46.02
C ARG A 284 73.88 16.77 -47.02
N ASN A 285 73.46 16.02 -48.03
CA ASN A 285 74.34 15.49 -49.08
C ASN A 285 74.84 16.62 -50.00
N VAL A 286 73.96 17.55 -50.41
CA VAL A 286 74.36 18.77 -51.16
C VAL A 286 75.32 19.63 -50.33
N LEU A 287 75.06 19.80 -49.03
CA LEU A 287 75.98 20.52 -48.13
C LEU A 287 77.32 19.79 -47.97
N ARG A 288 77.33 18.46 -47.86
CA ARG A 288 78.54 17.63 -47.79
C ARG A 288 79.38 17.81 -49.05
N PHE A 289 78.76 17.69 -50.23
CA PHE A 289 79.43 17.92 -51.51
C PHE A 289 80.02 19.33 -51.59
N ARG A 290 79.23 20.38 -51.28
CA ARG A 290 79.72 21.78 -51.22
C ARG A 290 80.90 21.95 -50.25
N ARG A 291 80.90 21.30 -49.10
CA ARG A 291 82.03 21.31 -48.13
C ARG A 291 83.26 20.59 -48.69
N GLN A 292 83.09 19.43 -49.33
CA GLN A 292 84.18 18.68 -49.98
C GLN A 292 84.78 19.49 -51.14
N THR A 293 83.96 20.08 -52.01
CA THR A 293 84.42 20.96 -53.10
C THR A 293 85.15 22.20 -52.56
N ARG A 294 84.65 22.85 -51.49
CA ARG A 294 85.35 23.99 -50.86
C ARG A 294 86.71 23.57 -50.25
N ALA A 295 86.79 22.40 -49.62
CA ALA A 295 88.05 21.86 -49.11
C ALA A 295 89.03 21.53 -50.24
N ALA A 296 88.56 20.91 -51.33
CA ALA A 296 89.38 20.64 -52.52
C ALA A 296 89.91 21.94 -53.16
N ILE A 297 89.07 22.97 -53.31
CA ILE A 297 89.49 24.29 -53.81
C ILE A 297 90.54 24.93 -52.89
N LEU A 298 90.41 24.79 -51.57
CA LEU A 298 91.38 25.31 -50.60
C LEU A 298 92.73 24.57 -50.71
N ILE A 299 92.72 23.23 -50.81
CA ILE A 299 93.93 22.42 -51.01
C ILE A 299 94.58 22.76 -52.37
N GLN A 300 93.80 22.85 -53.45
CA GLN A 300 94.29 23.19 -54.79
C GLN A 300 94.87 24.61 -54.86
N SER A 301 94.23 25.60 -54.23
CA SER A 301 94.73 26.98 -54.20
C SER A 301 95.99 27.13 -53.35
N GLN A 302 96.06 26.45 -52.20
CA GLN A 302 97.29 26.41 -51.38
C GLN A 302 98.44 25.66 -52.10
N CYS A 303 98.13 24.60 -52.85
CA CYS A 303 99.11 23.90 -53.69
C CYS A 303 99.62 24.78 -54.84
N ARG A 304 98.72 25.46 -55.59
CA ARG A 304 99.10 26.44 -56.63
C ARG A 304 99.95 27.58 -56.06
N LYS A 305 99.59 28.11 -54.88
CA LYS A 305 100.38 29.12 -54.15
C LYS A 305 101.75 28.59 -53.74
N PHE A 306 101.86 27.34 -53.32
CA PHE A 306 103.13 26.69 -52.99
C PHE A 306 104.02 26.51 -54.23
N LEU A 307 103.48 26.01 -55.34
CA LEU A 307 104.21 25.86 -56.61
C LEU A 307 104.70 27.22 -57.15
N ALA A 308 103.83 28.24 -57.15
CA ALA A 308 104.22 29.60 -57.54
C ALA A 308 105.31 30.18 -56.61
N ARG A 309 105.25 29.89 -55.30
CA ARG A 309 106.28 30.28 -54.33
C ARG A 309 107.60 29.55 -54.56
N LEU A 310 107.58 28.24 -54.87
CA LEU A 310 108.78 27.48 -55.22
C LEU A 310 109.44 28.08 -56.46
N HIS A 311 108.69 28.24 -57.55
CA HIS A 311 109.20 28.79 -58.80
C HIS A 311 109.77 30.21 -58.63
N PHE A 312 109.10 31.07 -57.86
CA PHE A 312 109.64 32.39 -57.51
C PHE A 312 110.93 32.30 -56.67
N MET A 313 111.05 31.34 -55.75
CA MET A 313 112.27 31.15 -54.95
C MET A 313 113.42 30.55 -55.77
N GLU A 314 113.13 29.70 -56.75
CA GLU A 314 114.09 29.19 -57.74
C GLU A 314 114.61 30.33 -58.63
N ILE A 315 113.71 31.13 -59.21
CA ILE A 315 114.08 32.34 -59.98
C ILE A 315 114.87 33.31 -59.10
N LYS A 316 114.46 33.57 -57.86
CA LYS A 316 115.20 34.42 -56.92
C LYS A 316 116.59 33.87 -56.62
N LYS A 317 116.73 32.55 -56.42
CA LYS A 317 118.03 31.88 -56.19
C LYS A 317 118.92 32.00 -57.43
N ALA A 318 118.40 31.67 -58.62
CA ALA A 318 119.12 31.79 -59.88
C ALA A 318 119.54 33.24 -60.19
N ALA A 319 118.66 34.21 -59.93
CA ALA A 319 118.94 35.64 -60.08
C ALA A 319 120.03 36.10 -59.10
N ILE A 320 119.97 35.71 -57.82
CA ILE A 320 121.02 36.02 -56.83
C ILE A 320 122.35 35.36 -57.23
N THR A 321 122.37 34.08 -57.60
CA THR A 321 123.58 33.40 -58.08
C THR A 321 124.17 34.09 -59.32
N THR A 322 123.33 34.49 -60.27
CA THR A 322 123.76 35.22 -61.48
C THR A 322 124.27 36.62 -61.15
N GLN A 323 123.62 37.36 -60.26
CA GLN A 323 124.07 38.66 -59.78
C GLN A 323 125.39 38.57 -59.02
N CYS A 324 125.59 37.54 -58.19
CA CYS A 324 126.85 37.30 -57.49
C CYS A 324 127.97 36.89 -58.47
N ALA A 325 127.67 36.03 -59.45
CA ALA A 325 128.62 35.68 -60.51
C ALA A 325 128.99 36.89 -61.38
N TRP A 326 128.03 37.78 -61.69
CA TRP A 326 128.25 39.03 -62.40
C TRP A 326 129.07 40.04 -61.59
N ARG A 327 128.71 40.29 -60.32
CA ARG A 327 129.51 41.12 -59.40
C ARG A 327 130.95 40.59 -59.29
N GLY A 328 131.13 39.27 -59.16
CA GLY A 328 132.43 38.64 -59.19
C GLY A 328 133.15 38.72 -60.54
N ARG A 329 132.44 38.77 -61.68
CA ARG A 329 133.01 39.02 -63.01
C ARG A 329 133.46 40.48 -63.17
N VAL A 330 132.70 41.44 -62.66
CA VAL A 330 133.06 42.86 -62.63
C VAL A 330 134.28 43.08 -61.73
N ALA A 331 134.29 42.58 -60.49
CA ALA A 331 135.45 42.66 -59.61
C ALA A 331 136.71 42.04 -60.24
N ARG A 332 136.59 40.89 -60.92
CA ARG A 332 137.70 40.29 -61.68
C ARG A 332 138.09 41.06 -62.94
N LYS A 333 137.21 41.89 -63.54
CA LYS A 333 137.55 42.81 -64.64
C LYS A 333 138.35 44.01 -64.12
N GLU A 334 137.92 44.60 -63.00
CA GLU A 334 138.64 45.72 -62.38
C GLU A 334 140.01 45.29 -61.83
N LEU A 335 140.11 44.09 -61.23
CA LEU A 335 141.41 43.50 -60.84
C LEU A 335 142.34 43.29 -62.05
N ARG A 336 141.81 42.98 -63.24
CA ARG A 336 142.60 42.91 -64.48
C ARG A 336 143.07 44.31 -64.92
N LYS A 337 142.23 45.35 -64.85
CA LYS A 337 142.67 46.74 -65.13
C LYS A 337 143.81 47.17 -64.21
N LEU A 338 143.65 46.95 -62.89
CA LEU A 338 144.67 47.29 -61.91
C LEU A 338 145.99 46.53 -62.16
N LYS A 339 145.92 45.26 -62.60
CA LYS A 339 147.10 44.50 -63.02
C LYS A 339 147.70 44.92 -64.38
N MET A 340 146.96 45.64 -65.23
CA MET A 340 147.52 46.26 -66.45
C MET A 340 148.22 47.58 -66.11
N ALA A 341 147.59 48.45 -65.31
CA ALA A 341 148.21 49.67 -64.80
C ALA A 341 149.53 49.38 -64.04
N ALA A 342 149.55 48.32 -63.22
CA ALA A 342 150.76 47.85 -62.53
C ALA A 342 151.84 47.22 -63.46
N ARG A 343 151.54 47.00 -64.75
CA ARG A 343 152.53 46.63 -65.78
C ARG A 343 153.03 47.84 -66.55
N GLU A 344 152.17 48.83 -66.77
CA GLU A 344 152.51 50.11 -67.40
C GLU A 344 153.49 50.92 -66.53
N THR A 345 153.33 50.90 -65.20
CA THR A 345 154.34 51.48 -64.28
C THR A 345 155.69 50.75 -64.33
N GLY A 346 155.69 49.42 -64.51
CA GLY A 346 156.91 48.64 -64.71
C GLY A 346 157.65 48.99 -66.00
N ALA A 347 156.92 49.28 -67.08
CA ALA A 347 157.50 49.74 -68.34
C ALA A 347 158.12 51.15 -68.22
N LEU A 348 157.48 52.05 -67.48
CA LEU A 348 158.02 53.39 -67.17
C LEU A 348 159.33 53.32 -66.39
N GLN A 349 159.45 52.43 -65.41
CA GLN A 349 160.69 52.22 -64.66
C GLN A 349 161.84 51.75 -65.57
N ALA A 350 161.54 50.82 -66.50
CA ALA A 350 162.53 50.34 -67.48
C ALA A 350 162.95 51.42 -68.50
N ALA A 351 162.06 52.37 -68.83
CA ALA A 351 162.39 53.49 -69.69
C ALA A 351 163.34 54.49 -69.01
N LYS A 352 163.12 54.81 -67.71
CA LYS A 352 163.98 55.71 -66.92
C LYS A 352 165.44 55.24 -66.90
N ASN A 353 165.67 53.98 -66.53
CA ASN A 353 167.00 53.38 -66.46
C ASN A 353 167.72 53.32 -67.83
N LYS A 354 166.98 53.45 -68.94
CA LYS A 354 167.55 53.48 -70.31
C LYS A 354 168.02 54.88 -70.72
N LEU A 355 167.39 55.95 -70.22
CA LEU A 355 167.87 57.31 -70.43
C LEU A 355 169.11 57.62 -69.58
N GLU A 356 169.12 57.19 -68.31
CA GLU A 356 170.26 57.42 -67.40
C GLU A 356 171.57 56.89 -68.00
N LYS A 357 171.51 55.69 -68.60
CA LYS A 357 172.65 55.05 -69.28
C LYS A 357 173.08 55.73 -70.60
N GLN A 358 172.26 56.63 -71.17
CA GLN A 358 172.63 57.45 -72.33
C GLN A 358 173.28 58.78 -71.91
N VAL A 359 173.01 59.27 -70.69
CA VAL A 359 173.66 60.47 -70.14
C VAL A 359 175.11 60.16 -69.74
N GLU A 360 175.36 58.97 -69.16
CA GLU A 360 176.72 58.53 -68.78
C GLU A 360 177.67 58.46 -69.99
N ASP A 361 177.27 57.80 -71.09
CA ASP A 361 178.10 57.61 -72.29
C ASP A 361 178.45 58.92 -73.00
N LEU A 362 177.52 59.88 -73.04
CA LEU A 362 177.78 61.24 -73.53
C LEU A 362 178.68 62.05 -72.60
N THR A 363 178.58 61.85 -71.28
CA THR A 363 179.43 62.53 -70.29
C THR A 363 180.89 62.07 -70.39
N VAL A 364 181.14 60.78 -70.65
CA VAL A 364 182.51 60.24 -70.84
C VAL A 364 183.19 60.86 -72.06
N ARG A 365 182.48 61.07 -73.17
CA ARG A 365 183.05 61.70 -74.39
C ARG A 365 183.51 63.14 -74.14
N LEU A 366 182.74 63.93 -73.39
CA LEU A 366 183.11 65.31 -73.03
C LEU A 366 184.30 65.37 -72.06
N GLN A 367 184.50 64.35 -71.22
CA GLN A 367 185.63 64.27 -70.30
C GLN A 367 186.96 63.90 -70.97
N LEU A 368 186.94 63.23 -72.12
CA LEU A 368 188.16 62.90 -72.87
C LEU A 368 188.79 64.16 -73.47
N GLU A 369 187.98 64.99 -74.13
CA GLU A 369 188.43 66.22 -74.80
C GLU A 369 188.94 67.29 -73.81
N ARG A 370 188.39 67.34 -72.59
CA ARG A 370 188.85 68.27 -71.54
C ARG A 370 190.24 67.92 -70.98
N ARG A 371 190.63 66.64 -70.94
CA ARG A 371 191.96 66.23 -70.41
C ARG A 371 193.09 66.75 -71.30
N MET A 372 192.90 66.72 -72.63
CA MET A 372 193.80 67.30 -73.65
C MET A 372 194.08 68.81 -73.49
N ARG A 373 193.37 69.53 -72.61
CA ARG A 373 193.64 70.94 -72.27
C ARG A 373 194.00 71.15 -70.80
N ALA A 374 193.57 70.28 -69.89
CA ALA A 374 193.93 70.36 -68.48
C ALA A 374 195.44 70.15 -68.25
N ASP A 375 196.07 69.27 -69.03
CA ASP A 375 197.52 69.05 -69.00
C ASP A 375 198.35 70.28 -69.43
N LEU A 376 197.71 71.36 -69.91
CA LEU A 376 198.35 72.65 -70.21
C LEU A 376 198.18 73.69 -69.08
N GLU A 377 197.19 73.53 -68.19
CA GLU A 377 196.87 74.54 -67.15
C GLU A 377 196.82 74.02 -65.70
N GLN A 378 197.14 72.73 -65.48
CA GLN A 378 197.71 72.25 -64.21
C GLN A 378 199.15 72.77 -63.97
N SER A 379 199.33 74.06 -64.27
CA SER A 379 200.49 74.92 -64.03
C SER A 379 200.11 76.12 -63.16
N LYS A 380 198.81 76.34 -62.86
CA LYS A 380 198.33 77.58 -62.20
C LYS A 380 197.37 77.44 -61.01
N THR A 381 196.64 76.35 -60.82
CA THR A 381 195.77 76.20 -59.62
C THR A 381 196.52 75.59 -58.43
N GLN A 382 197.36 76.41 -57.79
CA GLN A 382 197.53 76.36 -56.34
C GLN A 382 196.82 77.59 -55.73
N GLU A 383 196.49 77.53 -54.43
CA GLU A 383 195.72 78.52 -53.66
C GLU A 383 194.21 78.58 -54.01
N ASN A 384 193.36 78.00 -53.14
CA ASN A 384 192.66 78.65 -52.00
C ASN A 384 191.31 79.27 -52.45
N GLU A 385 190.15 78.69 -52.21
CA GLU A 385 189.55 78.32 -50.91
C GLU A 385 189.70 79.40 -49.82
N LYS A 386 188.62 80.18 -49.58
CA LYS A 386 188.32 80.76 -48.27
C LYS A 386 186.89 81.34 -48.14
N LEU A 387 186.36 81.18 -46.92
CA LEU A 387 185.26 81.91 -46.27
C LEU A 387 183.80 81.56 -46.64
N GLN A 388 182.96 81.59 -45.60
CA GLN A 388 181.57 81.11 -45.52
C GLN A 388 180.72 82.06 -44.63
N SER A 389 179.39 81.78 -44.51
CA SER A 389 178.52 81.90 -43.31
C SER A 389 177.56 83.11 -43.12
N ALA A 390 176.53 82.87 -42.26
CA ALA A 390 175.45 83.75 -41.74
C ALA A 390 174.23 84.08 -42.68
N LEU A 391 172.96 84.24 -42.25
CA LEU A 391 172.19 83.90 -41.01
C LEU A 391 170.63 83.84 -41.28
N GLN A 392 169.75 83.88 -40.25
CA GLN A 392 168.27 83.59 -40.28
C GLN A 392 167.35 84.75 -39.82
N GLU A 393 166.02 84.78 -40.14
CA GLU A 393 164.89 84.90 -39.16
C GLU A 393 163.40 84.87 -39.67
N MET A 394 162.49 84.37 -38.77
CA MET A 394 161.06 84.68 -38.41
C MET A 394 159.76 84.73 -39.31
N GLN A 395 158.62 84.33 -38.68
CA GLN A 395 157.26 84.99 -38.58
C GLN A 395 155.94 84.16 -38.88
N ILE A 396 154.73 84.63 -38.43
CA ILE A 396 153.53 83.80 -38.00
C ILE A 396 152.13 84.50 -38.22
N GLN A 397 150.96 83.80 -38.42
CA GLN A 397 149.59 83.98 -37.76
C GLN A 397 148.23 83.55 -38.49
N PHE A 398 147.12 83.42 -37.71
CA PHE A 398 145.61 83.52 -38.00
C PHE A 398 144.79 82.41 -38.76
N LYS A 399 143.42 82.30 -38.78
CA LYS A 399 142.28 82.35 -37.78
C LYS A 399 140.83 82.07 -38.36
N GLU A 400 139.94 81.36 -37.59
CA GLU A 400 138.45 81.50 -37.30
C GLU A 400 137.22 81.68 -38.29
N THR A 401 136.17 80.82 -38.13
CA THR A 401 134.64 81.02 -38.12
C THR A 401 133.70 81.28 -39.36
N LYS A 402 132.42 80.76 -39.35
CA LYS A 402 131.06 81.45 -39.46
C LYS A 402 129.80 80.51 -39.51
N ALA A 403 128.53 81.02 -39.48
CA ALA A 403 127.22 80.30 -39.34
C ALA A 403 125.91 81.10 -39.79
N MET A 404 124.69 80.61 -39.46
CA MET A 404 123.29 81.19 -39.50
C MET A 404 122.51 81.17 -40.87
N LEU A 405 121.18 81.41 -41.04
CA LEU A 405 120.04 81.92 -40.19
C LEU A 405 118.61 81.46 -40.70
N GLU A 406 117.52 81.69 -39.93
CA GLU A 406 116.10 81.21 -40.07
C GLU A 406 115.03 82.38 -39.97
N GLU A 407 113.66 82.34 -39.91
CA GLU A 407 112.52 81.35 -39.88
C GLU A 407 111.10 82.06 -40.05
N GLN A 408 109.96 81.33 -40.21
CA GLN A 408 108.52 81.71 -40.00
C GLN A 408 107.83 82.76 -40.94
N ARG A 409 106.50 83.11 -40.95
CA ARG A 409 105.20 82.86 -40.21
C ARG A 409 103.98 83.25 -41.13
N GLU A 410 102.65 83.13 -40.89
CA GLU A 410 101.71 82.47 -39.93
C GLU A 410 100.53 81.77 -40.71
N ALA A 411 99.19 81.97 -40.67
CA ALA A 411 98.17 82.77 -39.93
C ALA A 411 96.76 82.11 -40.00
N THR A 412 95.83 82.27 -39.03
CA THR A 412 94.42 81.70 -39.10
C THR A 412 93.38 82.32 -38.12
N ARG A 413 92.07 82.37 -38.52
CA ARG A 413 90.80 82.75 -37.81
C ARG A 413 89.60 82.14 -38.60
N ARG A 414 88.30 82.05 -38.21
CA ARG A 414 87.44 81.97 -36.98
C ARG A 414 85.97 81.75 -37.49
N ALA A 415 84.93 81.32 -36.76
CA ALA A 415 84.72 80.63 -35.47
C ALA A 415 83.31 79.92 -35.47
N ALA A 416 82.72 79.55 -34.31
CA ALA A 416 81.69 78.49 -34.19
C ALA A 416 80.67 78.65 -33.02
N GLU A 417 79.64 77.79 -32.93
CA GLU A 417 78.75 77.61 -31.75
C GLU A 417 78.68 76.15 -31.22
N LYS A 418 78.85 75.97 -29.89
CA LYS A 418 78.53 74.81 -29.02
C LYS A 418 79.24 73.45 -29.27
N VAL A 419 79.20 72.62 -28.21
CA VAL A 419 80.30 71.81 -27.61
C VAL A 419 79.67 70.90 -26.53
N PRO A 420 80.17 69.69 -26.10
CA PRO A 420 81.20 68.75 -26.61
C PRO A 420 80.80 67.22 -26.61
N ILE A 421 81.75 66.32 -26.95
CA ILE A 421 82.01 64.94 -26.37
C ILE A 421 80.91 63.84 -26.51
N VAL A 422 81.16 62.52 -26.73
CA VAL A 422 82.26 61.67 -27.27
C VAL A 422 81.63 60.29 -27.67
N GLN A 423 82.18 59.60 -28.69
CA GLN A 423 82.05 58.16 -29.07
C GLN A 423 80.80 57.33 -28.68
N GLU A 424 80.11 56.73 -29.68
CA GLU A 424 79.73 55.30 -29.66
C GLU A 424 79.27 54.77 -31.05
N ILE A 425 79.56 53.48 -31.35
CA ILE A 425 79.28 52.77 -32.62
C ILE A 425 79.27 51.23 -32.35
N PRO A 426 78.33 50.39 -32.82
CA PRO A 426 76.91 50.61 -33.19
C PRO A 426 75.98 49.44 -32.72
N VAL A 427 74.84 49.25 -33.41
CA VAL A 427 73.98 48.03 -33.50
C VAL A 427 72.83 47.87 -32.49
N VAL A 428 71.63 48.09 -33.04
CA VAL A 428 70.30 47.62 -32.65
C VAL A 428 70.25 46.19 -32.07
N ASP A 429 69.47 45.98 -31.00
CA ASP A 429 68.90 44.66 -30.69
C ASP A 429 67.39 44.77 -30.37
N HIS A 430 66.56 43.90 -30.98
CA HIS A 430 65.11 44.08 -31.11
C HIS A 430 64.30 43.10 -30.24
N ALA A 431 64.74 42.87 -29.00
CA ALA A 431 64.21 41.79 -28.14
C ALA A 431 63.22 42.23 -27.04
N MET A 432 63.08 43.53 -26.76
CA MET A 432 62.35 44.02 -25.57
C MET A 432 60.85 44.27 -25.81
N MET A 433 60.46 44.92 -26.91
CA MET A 433 59.05 45.29 -27.16
C MET A 433 58.13 44.08 -27.40
N GLU A 434 58.66 42.99 -27.98
CA GLU A 434 57.82 41.86 -28.38
C GLU A 434 57.26 41.08 -27.17
N LYS A 435 57.95 41.08 -26.03
CA LYS A 435 57.43 40.49 -24.77
C LYS A 435 56.26 41.30 -24.21
N LEU A 436 56.41 42.62 -24.08
CA LEU A 436 55.37 43.51 -23.55
C LEU A 436 54.10 43.50 -24.42
N ASN A 437 54.22 43.37 -25.74
CA ASN A 437 53.06 43.25 -26.62
C ASN A 437 52.34 41.89 -26.44
N ASN A 438 53.10 40.79 -26.35
CA ASN A 438 52.54 39.45 -26.14
C ASN A 438 51.91 39.26 -24.74
N GLU A 439 52.35 40.00 -23.72
CA GLU A 439 51.73 39.98 -22.40
C GLU A 439 50.45 40.82 -22.36
N ASN A 440 50.40 41.97 -23.06
CA ASN A 440 49.18 42.75 -23.21
C ASN A 440 48.06 41.99 -23.94
N GLU A 441 48.36 41.30 -25.05
CA GLU A 441 47.35 40.50 -25.76
C GLU A 441 46.87 39.28 -24.94
N LYS A 442 47.74 38.66 -24.13
CA LYS A 442 47.32 37.64 -23.16
C LYS A 442 46.40 38.21 -22.10
N LEU A 443 46.67 39.41 -21.58
CA LEU A 443 45.82 40.07 -20.59
C LEU A 443 44.45 40.44 -21.19
N LYS A 444 44.39 40.98 -22.42
CA LYS A 444 43.11 41.21 -23.14
C LYS A 444 42.31 39.92 -23.36
N ALA A 445 42.97 38.83 -23.75
CA ALA A 445 42.32 37.53 -23.91
C ALA A 445 41.78 36.97 -22.58
N LEU A 446 42.45 37.27 -21.46
CA LEU A 446 42.02 36.85 -20.12
C LEU A 446 40.85 37.73 -19.61
N VAL A 447 40.89 39.05 -19.82
CA VAL A 447 39.80 39.99 -19.52
C VAL A 447 38.54 39.63 -20.29
N SER A 448 38.61 39.48 -21.62
CA SER A 448 37.45 39.07 -22.43
C SER A 448 36.93 37.66 -22.11
N SER A 449 37.81 36.75 -21.64
CA SER A 449 37.38 35.45 -21.09
C SER A 449 36.75 35.54 -19.70
N LEU A 450 36.93 36.63 -18.95
CA LEU A 450 36.28 36.88 -17.66
C LEU A 450 34.96 37.62 -17.85
N GLU A 451 34.92 38.66 -18.69
CA GLU A 451 33.70 39.37 -19.10
C GLU A 451 32.66 38.37 -19.63
N LYS A 452 33.04 37.52 -20.59
CA LYS A 452 32.13 36.47 -21.10
C LYS A 452 31.67 35.48 -20.03
N LYS A 453 32.49 35.19 -19.01
CA LYS A 453 32.07 34.34 -17.88
C LYS A 453 31.07 35.05 -16.97
N ILE A 454 31.22 36.37 -16.78
CA ILE A 454 30.28 37.20 -16.03
C ILE A 454 28.92 37.18 -16.74
N ASP A 455 28.87 37.50 -18.04
CA ASP A 455 27.66 37.39 -18.88
C ASP A 455 26.99 36.00 -18.78
N GLU A 456 27.80 34.95 -18.84
CA GLU A 456 27.33 33.56 -18.74
C GLU A 456 26.87 33.16 -17.33
N THR A 457 27.29 33.87 -16.27
CA THR A 457 26.77 33.67 -14.91
C THR A 457 25.53 34.52 -14.64
N GLU A 458 25.49 35.75 -15.14
CA GLU A 458 24.36 36.67 -14.97
C GLU A 458 23.10 36.15 -15.68
N LYS A 459 23.23 35.64 -16.91
CA LYS A 459 22.12 34.95 -17.61
C LYS A 459 21.61 33.72 -16.85
N LYS A 460 22.50 32.91 -16.28
CA LYS A 460 22.11 31.75 -15.46
C LYS A 460 21.40 32.18 -14.16
N TYR A 461 21.77 33.33 -13.60
CA TYR A 461 21.10 33.91 -12.43
C TYR A 461 19.71 34.46 -12.79
N GLU A 462 19.56 35.14 -13.93
CA GLU A 462 18.24 35.54 -14.44
C GLU A 462 17.32 34.34 -14.72
N GLU A 463 17.84 33.29 -15.39
CA GLU A 463 17.10 32.07 -15.67
C GLU A 463 16.66 31.38 -14.37
N ALA A 464 17.55 31.30 -13.36
CA ALA A 464 17.22 30.78 -12.05
C ALA A 464 16.15 31.62 -11.33
N ASN A 465 16.18 32.95 -11.43
CA ASN A 465 15.17 33.83 -10.86
C ASN A 465 13.82 33.78 -11.58
N LYS A 466 13.80 33.60 -12.90
CA LYS A 466 12.56 33.35 -13.66
C LYS A 466 11.93 32.02 -13.22
N ILE A 467 12.74 30.96 -13.08
CA ILE A 467 12.28 29.66 -12.59
C ILE A 467 11.81 29.73 -11.13
N SER A 468 12.50 30.45 -10.24
CA SER A 468 12.08 30.58 -8.83
C SER A 468 10.76 31.34 -8.68
N ALA A 469 10.54 32.40 -9.47
CA ALA A 469 9.28 33.13 -9.53
C ALA A 469 8.12 32.25 -10.07
N GLU A 470 8.36 31.46 -11.12
CA GLU A 470 7.38 30.48 -11.61
C GLU A 470 7.03 29.41 -10.56
N ARG A 471 8.02 28.92 -9.80
CA ARG A 471 7.79 27.97 -8.70
C ARG A 471 6.99 28.59 -7.56
N LEU A 472 7.27 29.84 -7.18
CA LEU A 472 6.50 30.55 -6.16
C LEU A 472 5.04 30.74 -6.58
N LYS A 473 4.80 31.09 -7.86
CA LYS A 473 3.45 31.16 -8.43
C LYS A 473 2.74 29.80 -8.42
N GLN A 474 3.43 28.72 -8.83
CA GLN A 474 2.89 27.35 -8.78
C GLN A 474 2.54 26.90 -7.34
N ALA A 475 3.29 27.36 -6.33
CA ALA A 475 3.00 27.09 -4.93
C ALA A 475 1.73 27.81 -4.45
N SER A 476 1.59 29.10 -4.74
CA SER A 476 0.37 29.87 -4.40
C SER A 476 -0.88 29.35 -5.14
N ASP A 477 -0.72 28.93 -6.41
CA ASP A 477 -1.73 28.22 -7.18
C ASP A 477 -2.09 26.84 -6.58
N ALA A 478 -1.23 26.23 -5.77
CA ALA A 478 -1.53 24.97 -5.06
C ALA A 478 -2.20 25.23 -3.70
N GLU A 479 -1.73 26.22 -2.94
CA GLU A 479 -2.33 26.62 -1.65
C GLU A 479 -3.78 27.07 -1.80
N SER A 480 -4.07 27.91 -2.80
CA SER A 480 -5.44 28.33 -3.13
C SER A 480 -6.37 27.15 -3.45
N LYS A 481 -5.86 26.12 -4.15
CA LYS A 481 -6.60 24.87 -4.42
C LYS A 481 -6.81 24.05 -3.14
N ILE A 482 -5.82 23.99 -2.24
CA ILE A 482 -5.93 23.30 -0.94
C ILE A 482 -6.97 23.99 -0.05
N ILE A 483 -6.97 25.33 0.02
CA ILE A 483 -7.96 26.12 0.77
C ILE A 483 -9.37 25.85 0.21
N HIS A 484 -9.55 25.92 -1.11
CA HIS A 484 -10.84 25.62 -1.75
C HIS A 484 -11.31 24.19 -1.45
N LEU A 485 -10.43 23.20 -1.54
CA LEU A 485 -10.75 21.80 -1.24
C LEU A 485 -11.14 21.61 0.24
N LYS A 486 -10.48 22.31 1.16
CA LYS A 486 -10.81 22.30 2.60
C LYS A 486 -12.21 22.87 2.84
N THR A 487 -12.57 23.99 2.22
CA THR A 487 -13.94 24.56 2.30
C THR A 487 -15.00 23.63 1.70
N VAL A 488 -14.68 22.92 0.61
CA VAL A 488 -15.58 21.90 0.03
C VAL A 488 -15.73 20.69 0.96
N MET A 489 -14.68 20.30 1.68
CA MET A 489 -14.72 19.19 2.64
C MET A 489 -15.59 19.53 3.85
N GLN A 490 -15.45 20.73 4.43
CA GLN A 490 -16.30 21.19 5.54
C GLN A 490 -17.79 21.23 5.15
N ARG A 491 -18.11 21.74 3.95
CA ARG A 491 -19.48 21.72 3.39
C ARG A 491 -20.04 20.34 3.07
N LEU A 492 -19.19 19.32 3.04
CA LEU A 492 -19.61 17.91 2.94
C LEU A 492 -19.84 17.32 4.34
N GLU A 493 -18.98 17.64 5.31
CA GLU A 493 -19.13 17.24 6.72
C GLU A 493 -20.42 17.80 7.33
N GLU A 494 -20.72 19.09 7.10
CA GLU A 494 -22.00 19.73 7.45
C GLU A 494 -23.20 18.93 6.91
N LYS A 495 -23.20 18.62 5.60
CA LYS A 495 -24.29 17.87 4.95
C LYS A 495 -24.40 16.42 5.40
N PHE A 496 -23.30 15.79 5.83
CA PHE A 496 -23.38 14.46 6.46
C PHE A 496 -24.03 14.54 7.84
N SER A 497 -23.75 15.57 8.64
CA SER A 497 -24.42 15.83 9.91
C SER A 497 -25.93 16.10 9.71
N ASP A 498 -26.30 16.90 8.72
CA ASP A 498 -27.71 17.16 8.38
C ASP A 498 -28.45 15.86 8.06
N ILE A 499 -27.91 15.06 7.14
CA ILE A 499 -28.49 13.78 6.69
C ILE A 499 -28.53 12.73 7.82
N GLU A 500 -27.56 12.73 8.74
CA GLU A 500 -27.58 11.88 9.92
C GLU A 500 -28.71 12.28 10.87
N SER A 501 -28.93 13.58 11.08
CA SER A 501 -30.05 14.10 11.89
C SER A 501 -31.42 13.76 11.28
N GLU A 502 -31.59 13.90 9.95
CA GLU A 502 -32.80 13.48 9.24
C GLU A 502 -33.06 11.98 9.42
N ASN A 503 -32.03 11.14 9.30
CA ASN A 503 -32.14 9.69 9.53
C ASN A 503 -32.54 9.36 10.98
N GLN A 504 -32.07 10.15 11.95
CA GLN A 504 -32.39 9.96 13.36
C GLN A 504 -33.84 10.34 13.67
N ILE A 505 -34.34 11.44 13.09
CA ILE A 505 -35.76 11.85 13.14
C ILE A 505 -36.65 10.80 12.47
N LEU A 506 -36.28 10.30 11.29
CA LEU A 506 -37.06 9.30 10.54
C LEU A 506 -37.18 7.97 11.31
N ARG A 507 -36.13 7.57 12.05
CA ARG A 507 -36.17 6.41 12.97
C ARG A 507 -37.10 6.64 14.17
N GLN A 508 -37.11 7.84 14.75
CA GLN A 508 -38.05 8.20 15.83
C GLN A 508 -39.51 8.18 15.33
N GLN A 509 -39.80 8.74 14.16
CA GLN A 509 -41.14 8.69 13.55
C GLN A 509 -41.58 7.24 13.24
N THR A 510 -40.65 6.36 12.87
CA THR A 510 -40.95 4.94 12.62
C THR A 510 -41.32 4.20 13.91
N LEU A 511 -40.66 4.49 15.04
CA LEU A 511 -40.96 3.90 16.35
C LEU A 511 -42.35 4.27 16.88
N LEU A 512 -42.91 5.41 16.47
CA LEU A 512 -44.25 5.85 16.84
C LEU A 512 -45.38 5.24 15.96
N LYS A 513 -45.06 4.43 14.94
CA LYS A 513 -46.04 3.94 13.95
C LYS A 513 -45.92 2.43 13.64
N THR A 514 -46.06 1.57 14.65
CA THR A 514 -46.42 0.15 14.44
C THR A 514 -47.31 -0.40 15.57
N PRO A 515 -48.37 -1.18 15.25
CA PRO A 515 -49.30 -1.70 16.26
C PRO A 515 -48.80 -2.98 16.95
N VAL A 516 -49.22 -3.17 18.20
CA VAL A 516 -48.84 -4.28 19.07
C VAL A 516 -49.43 -5.62 18.59
N LYS A 517 -48.61 -6.67 18.58
CA LYS A 517 -49.06 -8.07 18.67
C LYS A 517 -48.39 -8.76 19.85
N SER A 518 -49.19 -9.13 20.83
CA SER A 518 -48.74 -9.77 22.06
C SER A 518 -48.34 -11.23 21.86
N THR A 519 -47.20 -11.63 22.42
CA THR A 519 -46.90 -13.02 22.79
C THR A 519 -46.40 -13.05 24.23
N SER A 520 -46.84 -14.03 25.01
CA SER A 520 -46.77 -14.06 26.48
C SER A 520 -45.44 -14.57 27.04
N GLY A 521 -45.07 -14.08 28.24
CA GLY A 521 -43.99 -14.65 29.05
C GLY A 521 -43.60 -13.76 30.24
N LEU A 522 -44.02 -14.14 31.45
CA LEU A 522 -43.60 -13.58 32.75
C LEU A 522 -43.37 -14.76 33.74
N PRO A 523 -42.80 -14.59 34.96
CA PRO A 523 -41.50 -15.21 35.26
C PRO A 523 -41.49 -16.11 36.53
N PRO A 524 -40.36 -16.78 36.83
CA PRO A 524 -40.17 -17.55 38.07
C PRO A 524 -39.09 -17.00 39.02
N THR A 525 -39.38 -16.98 40.33
CA THR A 525 -38.45 -16.84 41.47
C THR A 525 -39.17 -17.30 42.76
N PRO A 526 -38.49 -17.74 43.85
CA PRO A 526 -37.06 -18.04 44.03
C PRO A 526 -36.79 -19.50 44.51
N ALA A 527 -35.57 -19.82 44.96
CA ALA A 527 -35.15 -21.12 45.54
C ALA A 527 -35.54 -21.24 47.05
N THR A 528 -35.31 -22.30 47.84
CA THR A 528 -34.40 -23.51 47.86
C THR A 528 -35.00 -24.49 48.93
N PRO A 529 -34.41 -25.64 49.38
CA PRO A 529 -33.35 -26.52 48.86
C PRO A 529 -33.71 -28.04 48.88
N ALA A 530 -32.71 -28.89 48.63
CA ALA A 530 -32.55 -30.30 49.08
C ALA A 530 -33.43 -31.44 48.49
N THR A 531 -32.72 -32.34 47.81
CA THR A 531 -32.99 -33.76 47.46
C THR A 531 -33.10 -34.70 48.69
N PRO A 532 -33.48 -36.01 48.58
CA PRO A 532 -33.54 -36.86 47.37
C PRO A 532 -34.78 -37.79 47.15
N THR A 533 -34.79 -38.36 45.94
CA THR A 533 -35.19 -39.72 45.49
C THR A 533 -35.21 -40.88 46.50
N LEU A 534 -35.84 -42.06 46.32
CA LEU A 534 -36.41 -42.83 45.17
C LEU A 534 -37.51 -43.81 45.74
N GLU A 535 -38.63 -44.12 45.05
CA GLU A 535 -38.92 -45.35 44.24
C GLU A 535 -39.63 -46.53 44.93
N ASN A 536 -40.58 -47.17 44.22
CA ASN A 536 -40.84 -48.63 44.09
C ASN A 536 -42.20 -48.89 43.38
N GLY A 537 -42.48 -50.05 42.77
CA GLY A 537 -41.69 -51.28 42.64
C GLY A 537 -41.58 -51.78 41.18
N HIS A 538 -41.17 -53.02 40.89
CA HIS A 538 -41.26 -54.25 41.70
C HIS A 538 -39.97 -55.12 41.70
N HIS A 539 -39.77 -55.81 42.84
CA HIS A 539 -39.28 -57.20 43.09
C HIS A 539 -38.26 -57.89 42.13
N ALA A 540 -37.32 -58.72 42.61
CA ALA A 540 -37.24 -59.42 43.91
C ALA A 540 -35.79 -59.69 44.40
N SER A 541 -35.69 -59.98 45.71
CA SER A 541 -34.72 -60.87 46.40
C SER A 541 -33.19 -60.72 46.23
N GLU A 542 -32.54 -60.40 47.37
CA GLU A 542 -31.49 -61.21 48.06
C GLU A 542 -30.15 -61.53 47.33
N GLU A 543 -28.96 -61.40 47.95
CA GLU A 543 -28.60 -60.91 49.29
C GLU A 543 -27.11 -60.49 49.39
N SER A 544 -26.75 -59.76 50.46
CA SER A 544 -25.43 -59.78 51.14
C SER A 544 -24.12 -59.37 50.42
N ARG A 545 -23.63 -58.15 50.74
CA ARG A 545 -22.21 -57.78 51.07
C ARG A 545 -21.15 -57.82 49.92
N THR A 546 -20.09 -56.99 49.86
CA THR A 546 -19.62 -55.81 50.64
C THR A 546 -18.55 -55.02 49.84
N ASN A 547 -18.40 -53.72 50.18
CA ASN A 547 -17.20 -52.87 50.03
C ASN A 547 -16.74 -52.31 48.66
N GLU A 548 -16.39 -51.02 48.73
CA GLU A 548 -15.59 -50.17 47.83
C GLU A 548 -14.05 -50.38 48.06
N PRO A 549 -13.09 -49.68 47.38
CA PRO A 549 -13.17 -48.81 46.18
C PRO A 549 -12.00 -48.99 45.16
N GLN A 550 -11.96 -48.09 44.16
CA GLN A 550 -10.76 -47.55 43.47
C GLN A 550 -9.85 -48.40 42.52
N SER A 551 -9.89 -47.97 41.24
CA SER A 551 -8.72 -47.61 40.40
C SER A 551 -7.98 -48.66 39.51
N THR A 552 -7.32 -48.10 38.49
CA THR A 552 -6.33 -48.70 37.55
C THR A 552 -6.80 -49.63 36.42
N THR A 553 -6.03 -49.56 35.33
CA THR A 553 -6.00 -50.44 34.14
C THR A 553 -4.62 -51.16 34.14
N PRO A 554 -4.22 -52.11 33.24
CA PRO A 554 -4.81 -52.42 31.92
C PRO A 554 -4.69 -53.89 31.39
N VAL A 555 -5.10 -54.09 30.11
CA VAL A 555 -4.75 -55.17 29.14
C VAL A 555 -4.84 -56.67 29.54
N LYS A 556 -5.83 -57.39 28.98
CA LYS A 556 -5.76 -58.70 28.24
C LYS A 556 -7.18 -59.22 27.94
N LYS A 557 -7.44 -60.21 27.06
CA LYS A 557 -7.03 -60.47 25.65
C LYS A 557 -7.88 -61.66 25.13
N PHE A 558 -8.40 -61.60 23.88
CA PHE A 558 -9.34 -62.58 23.27
C PHE A 558 -10.73 -62.68 23.97
N GLY A 559 -11.81 -63.16 23.33
CA GLY A 559 -12.04 -63.31 21.88
C GLY A 559 -12.75 -64.59 21.43
N THR A 560 -14.04 -64.48 21.10
CA THR A 560 -14.83 -65.32 20.14
C THR A 560 -16.03 -64.46 19.70
N GLU A 561 -16.21 -64.15 18.41
CA GLU A 561 -16.81 -64.97 17.35
C GLU A 561 -18.35 -65.11 17.41
N SER A 562 -19.03 -64.43 16.49
CA SER A 562 -19.93 -65.07 15.52
C SER A 562 -20.17 -64.11 14.34
N ASP A 563 -20.42 -64.65 13.14
CA ASP A 563 -20.35 -63.93 11.86
C ASP A 563 -21.48 -64.34 10.92
N SER A 564 -22.09 -63.36 10.24
CA SER A 564 -23.04 -63.58 9.14
C SER A 564 -22.90 -62.55 8.01
N LYS A 565 -21.70 -62.49 7.41
CA LYS A 565 -21.29 -62.25 6.00
C LYS A 565 -22.27 -61.72 4.93
N LEU A 566 -21.61 -61.24 3.85
CA LEU A 566 -21.99 -61.03 2.41
C LEU A 566 -21.95 -59.53 2.03
N ARG A 567 -21.42 -59.04 0.88
CA ARG A 567 -20.65 -59.53 -0.31
C ARG A 567 -19.88 -58.30 -0.87
N ARG A 568 -18.74 -58.36 -1.60
CA ARG A 568 -17.80 -59.43 -1.95
C ARG A 568 -16.38 -58.81 -2.14
N SER A 569 -15.36 -59.66 -1.99
CA SER A 569 -13.90 -59.52 -2.15
C SER A 569 -13.30 -58.89 -3.43
N LEU A 570 -12.06 -58.38 -3.29
CA LEU A 570 -11.03 -58.23 -4.33
C LEU A 570 -10.69 -59.57 -5.05
N ILE A 571 -9.85 -59.50 -6.10
CA ILE A 571 -8.54 -60.21 -6.12
C ILE A 571 -7.54 -59.46 -7.02
N GLU A 572 -6.24 -59.65 -6.75
CA GLU A 572 -5.07 -58.91 -7.25
C GLU A 572 -3.96 -59.90 -7.65
N ARG A 573 -3.08 -59.55 -8.62
CA ARG A 573 -1.72 -60.15 -8.76
C ARG A 573 -0.78 -59.35 -9.69
N GLN A 574 0.35 -58.87 -9.13
CA GLN A 574 1.77 -59.09 -9.51
C GLN A 574 2.13 -59.27 -11.01
N HIS A 575 3.24 -58.77 -11.60
CA HIS A 575 4.47 -58.03 -11.19
C HIS A 575 5.23 -57.60 -12.50
N PRO A 576 6.49 -57.09 -12.54
CA PRO A 576 7.09 -55.92 -11.86
C PRO A 576 7.93 -54.98 -12.80
N SER A 577 8.14 -53.69 -12.45
CA SER A 577 9.33 -52.91 -12.87
C SER A 577 9.56 -51.64 -12.03
N ALA A 578 10.79 -51.11 -12.04
CA ALA A 578 11.33 -49.86 -11.44
C ALA A 578 10.33 -48.96 -10.66
N ARG A 579 10.11 -49.13 -9.35
CA ARG A 579 11.02 -48.84 -8.20
C ARG A 579 11.23 -47.34 -7.89
N CYS A 580 10.29 -46.75 -7.14
CA CYS A 580 10.64 -45.92 -5.98
C CYS A 580 9.70 -46.29 -4.82
N ILE A 581 10.20 -46.32 -3.58
CA ILE A 581 9.56 -47.05 -2.48
C ILE A 581 8.87 -46.09 -1.50
N PHE A 582 7.54 -46.10 -1.49
CA PHE A 582 6.73 -45.45 -0.44
C PHE A 582 6.34 -46.48 0.64
N THR A 583 7.06 -46.49 1.76
CA THR A 583 6.77 -47.31 2.93
C THR A 583 5.66 -46.70 3.81
N LYS A 584 4.99 -47.55 4.61
CA LYS A 584 3.95 -47.15 5.58
C LYS A 584 4.40 -46.12 6.64
N SER A 585 5.70 -45.86 6.77
CA SER A 585 6.25 -44.80 7.64
C SER A 585 5.77 -43.40 7.23
N ASN A 586 5.62 -43.11 5.93
CA ASN A 586 5.27 -41.75 5.48
C ASN A 586 3.83 -41.32 5.81
N ILE A 587 2.92 -42.27 6.08
CA ILE A 587 1.58 -41.95 6.58
C ILE A 587 1.63 -41.54 8.06
N LYS A 588 2.54 -42.15 8.85
CA LYS A 588 2.78 -41.73 10.24
C LYS A 588 3.49 -40.39 10.31
N SER A 589 4.53 -40.14 9.51
CA SER A 589 5.23 -38.84 9.55
C SER A 589 4.32 -37.68 9.14
N PHE A 590 3.44 -37.85 8.14
CA PHE A 590 2.45 -36.82 7.78
C PHE A 590 1.43 -36.56 8.90
N ALA A 591 0.99 -37.61 9.61
CA ALA A 591 0.09 -37.46 10.76
C ALA A 591 0.76 -36.82 11.99
N ILE A 592 2.04 -37.15 12.25
CA ILE A 592 2.83 -36.56 13.34
C ILE A 592 3.13 -35.08 13.05
N ALA A 593 3.57 -34.74 11.84
CA ALA A 593 3.77 -33.35 11.44
C ALA A 593 2.45 -32.54 11.48
N ALA A 594 1.31 -33.16 11.15
CA ALA A 594 0.00 -32.50 11.33
C ALA A 594 -0.33 -32.25 12.81
N GLN A 595 -0.03 -33.20 13.70
CA GLN A 595 -0.23 -33.05 15.15
C GLN A 595 0.64 -31.92 15.73
N GLU A 596 1.94 -31.90 15.41
CA GLU A 596 2.89 -30.85 15.85
C GLU A 596 2.44 -29.45 15.40
N ASN A 597 1.90 -29.32 14.18
CA ASN A 597 1.34 -28.06 13.68
C ASN A 597 0.04 -27.64 14.40
N VAL A 598 -0.75 -28.60 14.90
CA VAL A 598 -1.93 -28.32 15.74
C VAL A 598 -1.52 -27.91 17.15
N ASP A 599 -0.46 -28.52 17.70
CA ASP A 599 0.10 -28.15 19.00
C ASP A 599 0.74 -26.75 18.95
N ALA A 600 1.43 -26.41 17.86
CA ALA A 600 1.92 -25.06 17.62
C ALA A 600 0.78 -24.03 17.50
N LEU A 601 -0.34 -24.37 16.84
CA LEU A 601 -1.54 -23.52 16.79
C LEU A 601 -2.14 -23.31 18.18
N ILE A 602 -2.32 -24.38 18.96
CA ILE A 602 -2.89 -24.33 20.32
C ILE A 602 -2.02 -23.47 21.23
N ASN A 603 -0.70 -23.69 21.25
CA ASN A 603 0.25 -22.88 22.03
C ASN A 603 0.35 -21.42 21.57
N CYS A 604 0.00 -21.12 20.32
CA CYS A 604 -0.09 -19.75 19.81
C CYS A 604 -1.42 -19.08 20.21
N VAL A 605 -2.51 -19.84 20.32
CA VAL A 605 -3.88 -19.35 20.56
C VAL A 605 -4.21 -19.18 22.05
N ILE A 606 -3.68 -20.03 22.93
CA ILE A 606 -3.81 -19.91 24.40
C ILE A 606 -3.19 -18.59 24.90
N LYS A 607 -2.12 -18.12 24.25
CA LYS A 607 -1.59 -16.78 24.50
C LYS A 607 -2.54 -15.76 23.89
N ASN A 608 -3.03 -14.79 24.68
CA ASN A 608 -3.89 -13.72 24.18
C ASN A 608 -3.17 -12.92 23.08
N ILE A 609 -3.47 -13.24 21.82
CA ILE A 609 -2.87 -12.58 20.64
C ILE A 609 -3.50 -11.20 20.37
N GLY A 610 -4.57 -10.83 21.08
CA GLY A 610 -5.29 -9.58 20.88
C GLY A 610 -5.95 -9.44 19.50
N PHE A 611 -5.99 -8.20 19.01
CA PHE A 611 -6.82 -7.76 17.89
C PHE A 611 -6.01 -6.96 16.87
N SER A 612 -6.33 -7.11 15.58
CA SER A 612 -5.75 -6.29 14.51
C SER A 612 -6.87 -5.62 13.72
N GLN A 613 -6.88 -4.29 13.66
CA GLN A 613 -7.96 -3.49 13.04
C GLN A 613 -9.36 -3.92 13.53
N GLY A 614 -9.51 -4.14 14.84
CA GLY A 614 -10.75 -4.61 15.47
C GLY A 614 -11.17 -6.04 15.13
N LYS A 615 -10.27 -6.87 14.58
CA LYS A 615 -10.53 -8.28 14.26
C LYS A 615 -9.76 -9.21 15.22
N PRO A 616 -10.42 -10.18 15.88
CA PRO A 616 -9.77 -11.11 16.81
C PRO A 616 -8.77 -12.01 16.06
N ILE A 617 -7.49 -11.94 16.43
CA ILE A 617 -6.42 -12.58 15.64
C ILE A 617 -6.49 -14.10 15.74
N ALA A 618 -6.71 -14.66 16.94
CA ALA A 618 -6.78 -16.11 17.13
C ALA A 618 -7.91 -16.76 16.31
N ALA A 619 -9.11 -16.17 16.28
CA ALA A 619 -10.23 -16.63 15.43
C ALA A 619 -9.86 -16.72 13.93
N PHE A 620 -9.22 -15.69 13.39
CA PHE A 620 -8.77 -15.68 11.98
C PHE A 620 -7.61 -16.66 11.72
N THR A 621 -6.72 -16.87 12.69
CA THR A 621 -5.62 -17.84 12.60
C THR A 621 -6.14 -19.28 12.62
N ILE A 622 -7.02 -19.63 13.56
CA ILE A 622 -7.71 -20.93 13.62
C ILE A 622 -8.42 -21.20 12.28
N TYR A 623 -9.23 -20.26 11.80
CA TYR A 623 -9.97 -20.40 10.55
C TYR A 623 -9.06 -20.61 9.33
N LYS A 624 -7.94 -19.88 9.23
CA LYS A 624 -6.94 -20.07 8.16
C LYS A 624 -6.27 -21.44 8.24
N CYS A 625 -5.91 -21.91 9.43
CA CYS A 625 -5.30 -23.23 9.62
C CYS A 625 -6.27 -24.37 9.23
N LEU A 626 -7.53 -24.29 9.66
CA LEU A 626 -8.57 -25.27 9.29
C LEU A 626 -8.85 -25.29 7.77
N LEU A 627 -8.79 -24.15 7.09
CA LEU A 627 -8.84 -24.08 5.62
C LEU A 627 -7.60 -24.72 4.97
N HIS A 628 -6.40 -24.43 5.50
CA HIS A 628 -5.13 -24.95 4.96
C HIS A 628 -5.02 -26.47 5.09
N TRP A 629 -5.38 -27.02 6.25
CA TRP A 629 -5.44 -28.46 6.50
C TRP A 629 -6.66 -29.15 5.88
N LYS A 630 -7.56 -28.41 5.21
CA LYS A 630 -8.84 -28.89 4.65
C LYS A 630 -9.75 -29.61 5.67
N SER A 631 -9.67 -29.27 6.95
CA SER A 631 -10.39 -29.98 8.03
C SER A 631 -11.91 -30.06 7.82
N PHE A 632 -12.49 -29.14 7.06
CA PHE A 632 -13.92 -29.13 6.71
C PHE A 632 -14.32 -30.18 5.64
N GLU A 633 -13.40 -30.60 4.78
CA GLU A 633 -13.61 -31.61 3.73
C GLU A 633 -13.39 -33.05 4.26
N ALA A 634 -12.82 -33.20 5.47
CA ALA A 634 -12.39 -34.47 6.06
C ALA A 634 -13.53 -35.29 6.70
N GLU A 635 -13.49 -36.62 6.53
CA GLU A 635 -14.48 -37.55 7.11
C GLU A 635 -14.22 -37.87 8.59
N ARG A 636 -12.96 -37.81 9.02
CA ARG A 636 -12.52 -37.92 10.42
C ARG A 636 -11.37 -36.95 10.65
N THR A 637 -11.43 -36.18 11.74
CA THR A 637 -10.36 -35.30 12.19
C THR A 637 -10.54 -34.99 13.67
N SER A 638 -9.47 -35.13 14.46
CA SER A 638 -9.45 -34.79 15.89
C SER A 638 -9.18 -33.30 16.15
N VAL A 639 -8.84 -32.52 15.11
CA VAL A 639 -8.45 -31.11 15.26
C VAL A 639 -9.60 -30.27 15.85
N PHE A 640 -10.85 -30.59 15.51
CA PHE A 640 -12.03 -29.94 16.09
C PHE A 640 -12.18 -30.24 17.59
N ASP A 641 -12.02 -31.50 17.99
CA ASP A 641 -12.13 -31.92 19.40
C ASP A 641 -11.03 -31.27 20.26
N ARG A 642 -9.80 -31.19 19.75
CA ARG A 642 -8.67 -30.56 20.46
C ARG A 642 -8.82 -29.04 20.58
N LEU A 643 -9.34 -28.37 19.55
CA LEU A 643 -9.69 -26.95 19.63
C LEU A 643 -10.85 -26.71 20.61
N ILE A 644 -11.81 -27.63 20.71
CA ILE A 644 -12.90 -27.58 21.68
C ILE A 644 -12.41 -27.80 23.11
N GLN A 645 -11.47 -28.73 23.34
CA GLN A 645 -10.86 -28.94 24.65
C GLN A 645 -10.12 -27.69 25.12
N MET A 646 -9.32 -27.06 24.24
CA MET A 646 -8.63 -25.80 24.53
C MET A 646 -9.60 -24.64 24.82
N ILE A 647 -10.62 -24.43 23.98
CA ILE A 647 -11.67 -23.43 24.23
C ILE A 647 -12.43 -23.76 25.53
N GLY A 648 -12.60 -25.04 25.85
CA GLY A 648 -13.21 -25.54 27.08
C GLY A 648 -12.46 -25.09 28.33
N SER A 649 -11.18 -25.41 28.43
CA SER A 649 -10.34 -25.11 29.61
C SER A 649 -10.20 -23.61 29.87
N GLU A 650 -10.12 -22.80 28.82
CA GLU A 650 -10.06 -21.34 28.94
C GLU A 650 -11.38 -20.74 29.51
N ILE A 651 -12.51 -21.41 29.27
CA ILE A 651 -13.86 -21.00 29.75
C ILE A 651 -14.22 -21.69 31.09
N GLU A 652 -13.24 -22.22 31.81
CA GLU A 652 -13.41 -22.67 33.21
C GLU A 652 -13.22 -21.52 34.21
N ASN A 653 -12.38 -20.52 33.87
CA ASN A 653 -12.12 -19.32 34.68
C ASN A 653 -13.24 -18.28 34.58
N GLN A 654 -14.40 -18.61 35.14
CA GLN A 654 -15.66 -17.87 34.97
C GLN A 654 -15.68 -16.44 35.53
N GLU A 655 -14.77 -16.08 36.44
CA GLU A 655 -14.83 -14.78 37.15
C GLU A 655 -14.19 -13.60 36.37
N ASN A 656 -13.33 -13.87 35.39
CA ASN A 656 -12.65 -12.79 34.64
C ASN A 656 -13.47 -12.33 33.42
N ASN A 657 -14.22 -11.24 33.59
CA ASN A 657 -15.03 -10.63 32.53
C ASN A 657 -14.23 -10.18 31.29
N ASP A 658 -12.95 -9.80 31.42
CA ASP A 658 -12.08 -9.44 30.29
C ASP A 658 -11.68 -10.67 29.47
N HIS A 659 -11.21 -11.71 30.13
CA HIS A 659 -10.88 -12.99 29.48
C HIS A 659 -12.11 -13.61 28.81
N MET A 660 -13.28 -13.50 29.44
CA MET A 660 -14.55 -13.92 28.82
C MET A 660 -14.93 -13.03 27.63
N ALA A 661 -14.71 -11.72 27.67
CA ALA A 661 -14.95 -10.82 26.53
C ALA A 661 -14.04 -11.15 25.34
N TYR A 662 -12.75 -11.41 25.58
CA TYR A 662 -11.80 -11.89 24.58
C TYR A 662 -12.30 -13.18 23.90
N TRP A 663 -12.69 -14.18 24.70
CA TRP A 663 -13.19 -15.45 24.17
C TRP A 663 -14.55 -15.33 23.48
N LEU A 664 -15.44 -14.43 23.93
CA LEU A 664 -16.71 -14.14 23.24
C LEU A 664 -16.48 -13.58 21.85
N SER A 665 -15.54 -12.63 21.70
CA SER A 665 -15.15 -12.09 20.39
C SER A 665 -14.52 -13.14 19.48
N ASN A 666 -13.60 -13.96 20.01
CA ASN A 666 -12.94 -15.00 19.21
C ASN A 666 -13.91 -16.10 18.76
N THR A 667 -14.74 -16.63 19.67
CA THR A 667 -15.71 -17.70 19.34
C THR A 667 -16.81 -17.21 18.41
N SER A 668 -17.36 -16.01 18.62
CA SER A 668 -18.40 -15.45 17.74
C SER A 668 -17.89 -15.10 16.34
N ALA A 669 -16.66 -14.56 16.23
CA ALA A 669 -16.03 -14.30 14.92
C ALA A 669 -15.70 -15.60 14.18
N LEU A 670 -15.18 -16.63 14.87
CA LEU A 670 -14.93 -17.94 14.29
C LEU A 670 -16.24 -18.59 13.82
N LEU A 671 -17.29 -18.55 14.63
CA LEU A 671 -18.62 -19.06 14.28
C LEU A 671 -19.20 -18.33 13.04
N PHE A 672 -19.03 -17.02 12.93
CA PHE A 672 -19.45 -16.25 11.74
C PHE A 672 -18.69 -16.66 10.48
N LEU A 673 -17.36 -16.85 10.58
CA LEU A 673 -16.53 -17.32 9.45
C LEU A 673 -16.95 -18.72 8.99
N LEU A 674 -17.26 -19.63 9.92
CA LEU A 674 -17.80 -20.97 9.62
C LEU A 674 -19.20 -20.92 8.99
N GLN A 675 -20.09 -20.08 9.51
CA GLN A 675 -21.42 -19.88 8.93
C GLN A 675 -21.36 -19.38 7.47
N ARG A 676 -20.32 -18.62 7.10
CA ARG A 676 -20.14 -18.08 5.76
C ARG A 676 -19.39 -19.01 4.79
N SER A 677 -18.56 -19.92 5.28
CA SER A 677 -17.83 -20.89 4.44
C SER A 677 -18.64 -22.16 4.16
N MET A 678 -19.49 -22.59 5.10
CA MET A 678 -20.30 -23.79 4.98
C MET A 678 -21.51 -23.58 4.06
N LYS A 679 -21.62 -24.37 2.99
CA LYS A 679 -22.81 -24.35 2.13
C LYS A 679 -24.00 -24.99 2.86
N GLY A 680 -25.10 -24.24 3.00
CA GLY A 680 -26.27 -24.69 3.77
C GLY A 680 -27.04 -25.85 3.11
N ALA A 681 -27.06 -27.01 3.77
CA ALA A 681 -27.98 -28.09 3.46
C ALA A 681 -29.36 -27.76 4.05
N GLY A 682 -30.30 -27.27 3.22
CA GLY A 682 -31.66 -26.96 3.67
C GLY A 682 -32.30 -25.68 3.11
N SER A 683 -32.23 -25.45 1.79
CA SER A 683 -33.05 -24.43 1.11
C SER A 683 -33.67 -25.00 -0.17
N GLY A 684 -34.66 -25.87 0.01
CA GLY A 684 -35.39 -26.51 -1.09
C GLY A 684 -36.33 -25.56 -1.85
N ALA A 685 -36.61 -25.91 -3.10
CA ALA A 685 -37.75 -25.44 -3.90
C ALA A 685 -37.89 -23.92 -4.13
N THR A 686 -37.06 -23.36 -5.00
CA THR A 686 -37.61 -22.53 -6.09
C THR A 686 -36.84 -22.82 -7.39
N GLN A 687 -37.56 -23.10 -8.49
CA GLN A 687 -36.97 -23.62 -9.72
C GLN A 687 -36.12 -22.56 -10.44
N GLN A 688 -34.79 -22.68 -10.40
CA GLN A 688 -33.97 -22.12 -11.47
C GLN A 688 -34.04 -23.06 -12.68
N ARG A 689 -34.64 -22.58 -13.78
CA ARG A 689 -34.72 -23.30 -15.05
C ARG A 689 -33.31 -23.66 -15.55
N LYS A 690 -33.17 -24.87 -16.12
CA LYS A 690 -31.99 -25.24 -16.92
C LYS A 690 -31.74 -24.16 -17.98
N LEU A 691 -30.49 -23.73 -18.14
CA LEU A 691 -30.05 -23.10 -19.39
C LEU A 691 -29.83 -24.18 -20.45
N PRO A 692 -30.09 -23.92 -21.75
CA PRO A 692 -29.75 -24.84 -22.83
C PRO A 692 -28.23 -25.01 -22.97
N PRO A 693 -27.75 -26.13 -23.55
CA PRO A 693 -26.33 -26.29 -23.88
C PRO A 693 -25.93 -25.33 -25.01
N ALA A 694 -24.80 -24.64 -24.85
CA ALA A 694 -24.29 -23.72 -25.85
C ALA A 694 -23.52 -24.47 -26.96
N THR A 695 -24.14 -24.61 -28.14
CA THR A 695 -23.49 -25.11 -29.34
C THR A 695 -22.67 -24.01 -30.03
N SER A 696 -21.37 -23.91 -29.71
CA SER A 696 -20.41 -23.16 -30.54
C SER A 696 -19.00 -23.76 -30.47
N LEU A 697 -18.28 -23.69 -31.59
CA LEU A 697 -17.11 -24.55 -31.87
C LEU A 697 -15.78 -24.09 -31.25
N PHE A 698 -15.76 -23.02 -30.44
CA PHE A 698 -14.51 -22.39 -29.97
C PHE A 698 -14.06 -22.78 -28.54
N GLY A 699 -14.77 -23.69 -27.86
CA GLY A 699 -14.53 -24.03 -26.45
C GLY A 699 -13.42 -25.03 -26.13
N ARG A 700 -12.52 -25.39 -27.08
CA ARG A 700 -11.59 -26.54 -26.93
C ARG A 700 -10.08 -26.23 -26.85
N MET A 701 -9.64 -24.96 -26.90
CA MET A 701 -8.20 -24.64 -26.97
C MET A 701 -7.68 -23.57 -25.98
N THR A 702 -8.00 -23.69 -24.69
CA THR A 702 -7.25 -23.00 -23.59
C THR A 702 -7.26 -23.79 -22.27
N MET A 703 -6.89 -25.08 -22.31
CA MET A 703 -6.60 -25.88 -21.11
C MET A 703 -5.17 -26.44 -21.18
N GLY A 704 -4.21 -25.65 -20.72
CA GLY A 704 -2.80 -26.02 -20.62
C GLY A 704 -2.09 -25.16 -19.58
N PHE A 705 -1.20 -25.79 -18.80
CA PHE A 705 -0.29 -25.18 -17.82
C PHE A 705 -0.93 -24.36 -16.68
N ARG A 706 -1.15 -25.04 -15.55
CA ARG A 706 -1.10 -24.42 -14.21
C ARG A 706 0.13 -24.93 -13.45
N SER A 707 1.07 -24.02 -13.21
CA SER A 707 2.16 -24.18 -12.24
C SER A 707 2.16 -22.97 -11.29
N SER A 708 2.82 -23.05 -10.14
CA SER A 708 2.80 -22.05 -9.05
C SER A 708 4.21 -21.89 -8.45
N PRO A 709 4.45 -21.05 -7.42
CA PRO A 709 4.23 -19.60 -7.42
C PRO A 709 5.41 -18.78 -6.83
N SER A 710 5.57 -17.51 -7.24
CA SER A 710 6.36 -16.42 -6.57
C SER A 710 6.31 -15.15 -7.44
N SER A 711 6.46 -13.91 -6.95
CA SER A 711 6.40 -13.36 -5.57
C SER A 711 6.25 -11.81 -5.62
N ALA A 712 5.85 -11.22 -4.48
CA ALA A 712 5.99 -9.79 -4.08
C ALA A 712 5.01 -8.69 -4.59
N ASN A 713 4.66 -7.79 -3.63
CA ASN A 713 4.28 -6.37 -3.71
C ASN A 713 2.86 -5.90 -4.14
N LEU A 714 1.94 -5.94 -3.16
CA LEU A 714 1.09 -4.85 -2.60
C LEU A 714 0.64 -3.61 -3.44
N PRO A 715 -0.51 -2.96 -3.13
CA PRO A 715 -1.69 -3.43 -2.38
C PRO A 715 -3.05 -3.13 -3.07
N ALA A 716 -4.07 -3.94 -2.79
CA ALA A 716 -5.48 -3.67 -3.10
C ALA A 716 -6.38 -4.22 -1.98
N PRO A 717 -7.56 -3.64 -1.70
CA PRO A 717 -8.37 -3.98 -0.52
C PRO A 717 -8.99 -5.39 -0.63
N ALA A 718 -8.43 -6.34 0.13
CA ALA A 718 -8.90 -7.72 0.17
C ALA A 718 -10.14 -7.86 1.07
N VAL A 719 -11.34 -7.83 0.47
CA VAL A 719 -12.60 -8.18 1.14
C VAL A 719 -13.33 -9.27 0.34
N ASP A 720 -13.65 -10.36 1.02
CA ASP A 720 -14.62 -11.40 0.64
C ASP A 720 -14.47 -12.10 -0.74
N VAL A 721 -13.47 -12.97 -0.83
CA VAL A 721 -13.64 -14.26 -1.54
C VAL A 721 -13.55 -15.40 -0.51
N VAL A 722 -14.60 -15.57 0.29
CA VAL A 722 -14.76 -16.74 1.16
C VAL A 722 -15.05 -17.96 0.29
N ARG A 723 -14.11 -18.90 0.23
CA ARG A 723 -14.28 -20.19 -0.46
C ARG A 723 -15.40 -20.97 0.20
N GLN A 724 -16.49 -21.22 -0.52
CA GLN A 724 -17.54 -22.13 -0.08
C GLN A 724 -17.00 -23.57 -0.08
N VAL A 725 -17.29 -24.31 0.98
CA VAL A 725 -16.87 -25.70 1.19
C VAL A 725 -18.10 -26.55 1.54
N GLU A 726 -18.11 -27.78 1.02
CA GLU A 726 -19.07 -28.81 1.38
C GLU A 726 -18.60 -29.49 2.67
N ALA A 727 -19.14 -29.03 3.80
CA ALA A 727 -18.67 -29.41 5.13
C ALA A 727 -19.21 -30.79 5.56
N LYS A 728 -18.30 -31.70 5.91
CA LYS A 728 -18.67 -33.03 6.43
C LYS A 728 -19.04 -32.99 7.92
N TYR A 729 -19.65 -34.07 8.41
CA TYR A 729 -20.26 -34.18 9.74
C TYR A 729 -19.41 -33.62 10.91
N PRO A 730 -18.08 -33.88 11.04
CA PRO A 730 -17.28 -33.31 12.12
C PRO A 730 -17.28 -31.77 12.17
N ALA A 731 -17.32 -31.11 11.01
CA ALA A 731 -17.39 -29.65 10.93
C ALA A 731 -18.79 -29.09 11.29
N LEU A 732 -19.86 -29.88 11.08
CA LEU A 732 -21.21 -29.54 11.53
C LEU A 732 -21.29 -29.59 13.07
N LEU A 733 -20.72 -30.64 13.66
CA LEU A 733 -20.65 -30.83 15.11
C LEU A 733 -19.82 -29.71 15.78
N PHE A 734 -18.64 -29.41 15.24
CA PHE A 734 -17.78 -28.30 15.69
C PHE A 734 -18.51 -26.94 15.69
N LYS A 735 -19.30 -26.66 14.63
CA LYS A 735 -20.14 -25.45 14.57
C LYS A 735 -21.22 -25.44 15.65
N GLN A 736 -21.88 -26.57 15.92
CA GLN A 736 -22.89 -26.68 16.96
C GLN A 736 -22.28 -26.45 18.35
N GLN A 737 -21.14 -27.08 18.64
CA GLN A 737 -20.40 -26.92 19.90
C GLN A 737 -19.90 -25.48 20.08
N LEU A 738 -19.35 -24.83 19.04
CA LEU A 738 -19.00 -23.41 19.09
C LEU A 738 -20.20 -22.49 19.35
N THR A 739 -21.39 -22.85 18.87
CA THR A 739 -22.62 -22.09 19.17
C THR A 739 -22.95 -22.19 20.66
N ALA A 740 -22.87 -23.40 21.24
CA ALA A 740 -23.05 -23.60 22.68
C ALA A 740 -21.98 -22.89 23.53
N TYR A 741 -20.73 -22.79 23.08
CA TYR A 741 -19.70 -21.99 23.76
C TYR A 741 -20.01 -20.49 23.73
N VAL A 742 -20.44 -19.92 22.58
CA VAL A 742 -20.87 -18.51 22.51
C VAL A 742 -22.01 -18.24 23.49
N GLU A 743 -22.99 -19.16 23.59
CA GLU A 743 -24.10 -19.07 24.56
C GLU A 743 -23.63 -19.21 26.02
N LYS A 744 -22.68 -20.11 26.31
CA LYS A 744 -22.06 -20.27 27.65
C LYS A 744 -21.34 -19.01 28.09
N ILE A 745 -20.44 -18.46 27.26
CA ILE A 745 -19.66 -17.24 27.58
C ILE A 745 -20.59 -16.04 27.76
N TYR A 746 -21.57 -15.87 26.86
CA TYR A 746 -22.61 -14.84 26.97
C TYR A 746 -23.38 -14.97 28.29
N GLY A 747 -23.72 -16.20 28.70
CA GLY A 747 -24.36 -16.50 29.98
C GLY A 747 -23.50 -16.07 31.18
N ILE A 748 -22.22 -16.47 31.20
CA ILE A 748 -21.26 -16.13 32.26
C ILE A 748 -21.15 -14.61 32.43
N ILE A 749 -20.83 -13.85 31.37
CA ILE A 749 -20.69 -12.39 31.44
C ILE A 749 -21.97 -11.72 31.96
N ARG A 750 -23.13 -12.16 31.45
CA ARG A 750 -24.44 -11.65 31.86
C ARG A 750 -24.71 -11.91 33.34
N ASP A 751 -24.39 -13.11 33.83
CA ASP A 751 -24.75 -13.51 35.20
C ASP A 751 -23.72 -13.06 36.24
N ASN A 752 -22.45 -12.86 35.86
CA ASN A 752 -21.46 -12.09 36.62
C ASN A 752 -21.95 -10.65 36.84
N LEU A 753 -22.36 -9.96 35.77
CA LEU A 753 -22.90 -8.61 35.85
C LEU A 753 -24.17 -8.55 36.73
N LYS A 754 -25.05 -9.55 36.68
CA LYS A 754 -26.18 -9.65 37.61
C LYS A 754 -25.73 -9.85 39.06
N LYS A 755 -24.67 -10.64 39.31
CA LYS A 755 -24.10 -10.87 40.65
C LYS A 755 -23.57 -9.56 41.27
N GLU A 756 -22.80 -8.79 40.49
CA GLU A 756 -22.34 -7.44 40.87
C GLU A 756 -23.50 -6.48 41.13
N LEU A 757 -24.45 -6.39 40.19
CA LEU A 757 -25.59 -5.48 40.33
C LEU A 757 -26.54 -5.90 41.46
N SER A 758 -26.70 -7.19 41.72
CA SER A 758 -27.59 -7.67 42.78
C SER A 758 -27.08 -7.34 44.18
N SER A 759 -25.77 -7.23 44.40
CA SER A 759 -25.24 -6.74 45.69
C SER A 759 -25.42 -5.23 45.82
N LEU A 760 -25.05 -4.47 44.78
CA LEU A 760 -25.19 -3.01 44.77
C LEU A 760 -26.66 -2.54 44.90
N ILE A 761 -27.60 -3.14 44.16
CA ILE A 761 -29.04 -2.85 44.24
C ILE A 761 -29.60 -3.23 45.63
N SER A 762 -29.09 -4.31 46.25
CA SER A 762 -29.48 -4.68 47.61
C SER A 762 -28.98 -3.69 48.67
N LEU A 763 -27.99 -2.86 48.36
CA LEU A 763 -27.56 -1.73 49.20
C LEU A 763 -28.41 -0.48 48.90
N CYS A 764 -28.69 -0.16 47.63
CA CYS A 764 -29.58 0.94 47.23
C CYS A 764 -30.98 0.86 47.86
N ILE A 765 -31.53 -0.35 48.05
CA ILE A 765 -32.88 -0.58 48.59
C ILE A 765 -32.90 -0.56 50.14
N GLN A 766 -31.75 -0.65 50.81
CA GLN A 766 -31.70 -0.63 52.28
C GLN A 766 -31.79 0.79 52.84
N ALA A 767 -33.02 1.31 52.93
CA ALA A 767 -33.33 2.44 53.80
C ALA A 767 -32.95 2.13 55.27
N PRO A 768 -32.48 3.11 56.06
CA PRO A 768 -32.03 2.86 57.43
C PRO A 768 -33.14 2.28 58.31
N ARG A 769 -32.91 1.08 58.89
CA ARG A 769 -33.83 0.48 59.86
C ARG A 769 -33.88 1.35 61.12
N THR A 770 -35.06 1.88 61.43
CA THR A 770 -35.30 2.78 62.57
C THR A 770 -35.30 2.04 63.92
N SER A 771 -34.12 1.70 64.40
CA SER A 771 -33.92 1.17 65.76
C SER A 771 -34.31 2.22 66.81
N LYS A 772 -35.40 1.99 67.54
CA LYS A 772 -35.79 2.80 68.70
C LYS A 772 -34.73 2.65 69.80
N GLY A 773 -33.95 3.70 70.08
CA GLY A 773 -32.86 3.65 71.07
C GLY A 773 -32.34 5.03 71.49
N VAL A 774 -32.85 5.51 72.63
CA VAL A 774 -32.34 6.50 73.60
C VAL A 774 -31.22 7.50 73.22
N LEU A 775 -31.48 8.77 73.57
CA LEU A 775 -30.60 9.95 73.63
C LEU A 775 -29.10 9.69 73.96
N ARG A 776 -28.20 10.21 73.10
CA ARG A 776 -27.11 11.13 73.52
C ARG A 776 -26.51 11.92 72.35
N SER A 777 -25.75 12.97 72.65
CA SER A 777 -25.19 13.93 71.69
C SER A 777 -23.76 13.57 71.25
N GLY A 778 -23.42 13.83 69.98
CA GLY A 778 -22.02 14.08 69.60
C GLY A 778 -21.51 13.50 68.27
N ARG A 779 -21.39 14.39 67.26
CA ARG A 779 -20.47 14.32 66.08
C ARG A 779 -20.76 13.32 64.95
N SER A 780 -20.36 13.76 63.75
CA SER A 780 -20.22 13.01 62.47
C SER A 780 -21.36 12.07 62.04
N PHE A 781 -22.37 12.61 61.36
CA PHE A 781 -23.10 11.85 60.34
C PHE A 781 -22.20 11.60 59.12
N GLY A 782 -21.85 10.34 58.84
CA GLY A 782 -21.18 9.94 57.60
C GLY A 782 -22.10 10.11 56.39
N LYS A 783 -21.56 10.61 55.27
CA LYS A 783 -22.31 10.91 54.04
C LYS A 783 -22.42 9.71 53.07
N ASP A 784 -22.81 8.54 53.56
CA ASP A 784 -23.10 7.39 52.68
C ASP A 784 -24.55 7.44 52.16
N SER A 785 -24.80 8.45 51.32
CA SER A 785 -26.09 8.65 50.64
C SER A 785 -26.39 7.52 49.64
N PRO A 786 -27.66 7.19 49.35
CA PRO A 786 -28.01 6.23 48.30
C PRO A 786 -27.44 6.62 46.91
N THR A 787 -27.11 7.90 46.71
CA THR A 787 -26.44 8.42 45.51
C THR A 787 -25.10 7.76 45.20
N SER A 788 -24.29 7.41 46.21
CA SER A 788 -22.98 6.75 45.97
C SER A 788 -23.17 5.33 45.43
N HIS A 789 -24.13 4.59 45.96
CA HIS A 789 -24.48 3.25 45.50
C HIS A 789 -25.00 3.25 44.05
N TRP A 790 -25.80 4.26 43.68
CA TRP A 790 -26.20 4.47 42.28
C TRP A 790 -25.03 4.84 41.36
N GLN A 791 -24.04 5.60 41.85
CA GLN A 791 -22.80 5.87 41.11
C GLN A 791 -21.99 4.58 40.91
N SER A 792 -21.86 3.71 41.93
CA SER A 792 -21.19 2.41 41.79
C SER A 792 -21.89 1.47 40.79
N ILE A 793 -23.22 1.51 40.69
CA ILE A 793 -23.98 0.78 39.64
C ILE A 793 -23.61 1.29 38.24
N ILE A 794 -23.56 2.62 38.06
CA ILE A 794 -23.17 3.25 36.80
C ILE A 794 -21.69 2.92 36.46
N GLU A 795 -20.82 2.85 37.46
CA GLU A 795 -19.41 2.53 37.32
C GLU A 795 -19.15 1.06 36.92
N SER A 796 -19.83 0.07 37.53
CA SER A 796 -19.79 -1.34 37.10
C SER A 796 -20.31 -1.49 35.65
N LEU A 797 -21.44 -0.87 35.32
CA LEU A 797 -22.01 -0.88 33.96
C LEU A 797 -21.05 -0.25 32.92
N ASN A 798 -20.41 0.87 33.26
CA ASN A 798 -19.43 1.53 32.39
C ASN A 798 -18.13 0.71 32.26
N THR A 799 -17.65 0.12 33.35
CA THR A 799 -16.42 -0.70 33.35
C THR A 799 -16.59 -1.89 32.43
N LEU A 800 -17.67 -2.67 32.57
CA LEU A 800 -17.93 -3.79 31.65
C LEU A 800 -18.16 -3.29 30.21
N LEU A 801 -18.82 -2.15 30.00
CA LEU A 801 -18.98 -1.58 28.66
C LEU A 801 -17.63 -1.23 28.01
N SER A 802 -16.65 -0.76 28.77
CA SER A 802 -15.27 -0.53 28.31
C SER A 802 -14.58 -1.86 27.99
N THR A 803 -14.60 -2.83 28.90
CA THR A 803 -14.02 -4.17 28.67
C THR A 803 -14.58 -4.86 27.40
N LEU A 804 -15.89 -4.75 27.16
CA LEU A 804 -16.53 -5.30 25.95
C LEU A 804 -16.16 -4.52 24.66
N LYS A 805 -15.88 -3.21 24.76
CA LYS A 805 -15.39 -2.39 23.63
C LYS A 805 -13.92 -2.67 23.31
N GLU A 806 -13.06 -2.76 24.33
CA GLU A 806 -11.62 -3.03 24.22
C GLU A 806 -11.36 -4.41 23.61
N ASN A 807 -12.21 -5.40 23.95
CA ASN A 807 -12.22 -6.72 23.33
C ASN A 807 -13.02 -6.79 22.01
N PHE A 808 -13.45 -5.67 21.43
CA PHE A 808 -14.16 -5.58 20.15
C PHE A 808 -15.39 -6.52 20.04
N VAL A 809 -16.13 -6.72 21.13
CA VAL A 809 -17.30 -7.63 21.17
C VAL A 809 -18.37 -7.14 20.19
N PRO A 810 -18.94 -8.02 19.33
CA PRO A 810 -19.95 -7.61 18.34
C PRO A 810 -21.09 -6.80 18.97
N PRO A 811 -21.41 -5.58 18.48
CA PRO A 811 -22.36 -4.67 19.14
C PRO A 811 -23.76 -5.26 19.36
N ILE A 812 -24.19 -6.22 18.52
CA ILE A 812 -25.46 -6.94 18.66
C ILE A 812 -25.48 -7.80 19.94
N LEU A 813 -24.35 -8.37 20.34
CA LEU A 813 -24.22 -9.12 21.60
C LEU A 813 -24.21 -8.17 22.80
N VAL A 814 -23.42 -7.09 22.73
CA VAL A 814 -23.37 -6.05 23.78
C VAL A 814 -24.76 -5.47 24.03
N GLN A 815 -25.48 -5.07 22.98
CA GLN A 815 -26.85 -4.55 23.08
C GLN A 815 -27.80 -5.55 23.76
N LYS A 816 -27.70 -6.85 23.44
CA LYS A 816 -28.50 -7.90 24.08
C LYS A 816 -28.17 -8.10 25.55
N ILE A 817 -26.88 -8.08 25.94
CA ILE A 817 -26.46 -8.16 27.35
C ILE A 817 -27.11 -7.01 28.13
N PHE A 818 -26.85 -5.77 27.72
CA PHE A 818 -27.39 -4.59 28.43
C PHE A 818 -28.93 -4.55 28.44
N THR A 819 -29.61 -4.97 27.36
CA THR A 819 -31.09 -5.06 27.35
C THR A 819 -31.61 -6.07 28.39
N GLN A 820 -30.97 -7.23 28.51
CA GLN A 820 -31.33 -8.23 29.54
C GLN A 820 -30.98 -7.74 30.95
N THR A 821 -29.88 -6.98 31.11
CA THR A 821 -29.49 -6.36 32.38
C THR A 821 -30.46 -5.29 32.83
N PHE A 822 -30.84 -4.33 31.97
CA PHE A 822 -31.83 -3.30 32.33
C PHE A 822 -33.20 -3.91 32.63
N SER A 823 -33.60 -4.97 31.92
CA SER A 823 -34.79 -5.75 32.27
C SER A 823 -34.69 -6.40 33.66
N TYR A 824 -33.53 -6.97 34.03
CA TYR A 824 -33.28 -7.53 35.36
C TYR A 824 -33.30 -6.45 36.46
N ILE A 825 -32.65 -5.30 36.23
CA ILE A 825 -32.67 -4.14 37.15
C ILE A 825 -34.12 -3.70 37.39
N ASN A 826 -34.90 -3.51 36.32
CA ASN A 826 -36.29 -3.08 36.42
C ASN A 826 -37.17 -4.08 37.18
N VAL A 827 -36.94 -5.40 37.02
CA VAL A 827 -37.65 -6.43 37.80
C VAL A 827 -37.25 -6.42 39.27
N GLN A 828 -35.96 -6.22 39.60
CA GLN A 828 -35.50 -6.13 41.00
C GLN A 828 -36.00 -4.86 41.71
N LEU A 829 -36.15 -3.75 40.99
CA LEU A 829 -36.69 -2.48 41.49
C LEU A 829 -38.23 -2.44 41.58
N PHE A 830 -38.93 -3.41 41.00
CA PHE A 830 -40.39 -3.51 41.02
C PHE A 830 -40.90 -4.60 41.99
N ASN A 831 -40.08 -5.64 42.24
CA ASN A 831 -40.41 -6.75 43.12
C ASN A 831 -39.93 -6.56 44.58
N ARG A 832 -39.42 -5.38 44.95
CA ARG A 832 -38.91 -5.03 46.29
C ARG A 832 -39.19 -3.58 46.63
#